data_AF-A0A1A9W8D6-F1
#
_entry.id   AF-A0A1A9W8D6-F1
#
_cell.length_a   1.000
_cell.length_b   1.000
_cell.length_c   1.000
_cell.angle_alpha   90.00
_cell.angle_beta   90.00
_cell.angle_gamma   90.00
#
_symmetry.space_group_name_H-M   'P 1'
#
loop_
_entity.id
_entity.type
_entity.pdbx_description
1 polymer ?
#
loop_
_entity_poly.entity_id
_entity_poly.type
_entity_poly.pdbx_seq_one_letter_code
_entity_poly.pdbx_strand_id
1 'polypeptide(L)'
;MEFGQGAYVNSSYAISRTVSTASIPGEYRVREEEPGDVKKVQTLQNGDPIKIGIWSSTPSLDQNGNKYLSNDLAITDNHKLPKRDNWSNDIEFLMSCIALSVGLGNVWRFPFTALDNGGGAFVIPYLIVLFLVGKPVYYMEMLLGQFSSRGCVKVYDFSPIMRGVGYGQVLATGIVTTYYATLMALTLRYFIDSFYPLLPWSYCRKEWGELCIDSDLSDKQQSSSSVDVKTTSAEFYFINIILREKSNIDDGIGYPNWTLALTLAISWLIIALILIKGVRSSGKASYFLAVFPYCIMLVLLARSLTLPGAFDGVLYFLRPQWNKLLDPKVWYAAVTQVFFSLAICFGNIIIDCTIITTLDTFTSLLSGIIIFGILGNLAHESKTSDIKSVVKGGPGLAFISYPDAIAKFTFLPQIFSVLFFLMLFVLGIGSNVGMASCVMTVIKDRFIHTKHWIIVVCIAVTCYCLGLLYITPGGQFILNLLDFHGASFVALVLAIFELLAVGWIYGVKRLCQDIHFMLGIQTSWYYRLCWGLITPALMAAILIYTLIQYEPLQYNGYTYQSGLYIFAWCISAFGIGQLLFWAIYAILKSPGDCCWDRVKSAFKPKCDWGPLDSNNLQIYKYHINELKIDAMFRRNGFWYRIYDNIFG
;
A
#
# COMPACT_ATOMS: atom_id res chain seq x y z
N MET A 1 52.28 0.11 48.40
CA MET A 1 52.19 -1.20 49.07
C MET A 1 50.89 -1.23 49.85
N GLU A 2 50.22 -2.38 49.78
CA GLU A 2 49.07 -2.82 50.59
C GLU A 2 47.65 -2.34 50.22
N PHE A 3 47.00 -3.31 49.55
CA PHE A 3 45.59 -3.66 49.43
C PHE A 3 44.63 -3.31 50.58
N GLY A 4 43.39 -2.97 50.21
CA GLY A 4 42.22 -3.03 51.10
C GLY A 4 40.93 -2.62 50.40
N GLN A 5 40.02 -3.58 50.20
CA GLN A 5 38.75 -3.51 49.47
C GLN A 5 37.69 -2.60 50.11
N GLY A 6 36.77 -2.08 49.28
CA GLY A 6 35.41 -1.78 49.71
C GLY A 6 34.77 -0.54 49.09
N ALA A 7 34.24 -0.63 47.87
CA ALA A 7 33.18 0.27 47.40
C ALA A 7 32.36 -0.38 46.27
N TYR A 8 31.09 -0.64 46.58
CA TYR A 8 30.05 -1.04 45.64
C TYR A 8 29.86 0.03 44.57
N VAL A 9 29.97 -0.34 43.29
CA VAL A 9 29.50 0.49 42.18
C VAL A 9 28.62 -0.35 41.26
N ASN A 10 27.40 0.15 41.09
CA ASN A 10 26.30 -0.38 40.31
C ASN A 10 26.68 -0.42 38.82
N SER A 11 26.81 -1.61 38.23
CA SER A 11 27.07 -1.82 36.80
C SER A 11 25.74 -1.81 36.03
N SER A 12 25.14 -0.63 35.89
CA SER A 12 24.24 -0.33 34.77
C SER A 12 25.05 0.56 33.82
N TYR A 13 25.03 0.28 32.52
CA TYR A 13 25.89 0.85 31.46
C TYR A 13 27.19 0.09 31.17
N ALA A 14 27.05 -1.10 30.58
CA ALA A 14 28.04 -1.60 29.63
C ALA A 14 27.47 -1.44 28.22
N ILE A 15 28.05 -0.49 27.47
CA ILE A 15 27.80 -0.25 26.05
C ILE A 15 28.38 -1.45 25.29
N SER A 16 27.52 -2.38 24.84
CA SER A 16 27.94 -3.43 23.91
C SER A 16 27.94 -2.87 22.48
N ARG A 17 29.16 -2.65 21.97
CA ARG A 17 29.45 -2.34 20.56
C ARG A 17 29.43 -3.63 19.74
N THR A 18 28.30 -3.91 19.09
CA THR A 18 28.18 -4.60 17.79
C THR A 18 26.76 -4.38 17.28
N VAL A 19 26.49 -3.16 16.84
CA VAL A 19 25.24 -2.77 16.20
C VAL A 19 25.31 -3.19 14.73
N SER A 20 24.81 -4.38 14.42
CA SER A 20 24.22 -4.66 13.11
C SER A 20 22.70 -4.60 13.29
N THR A 21 22.08 -3.51 12.83
CA THR A 21 20.67 -3.16 13.06
C THR A 21 19.69 -3.74 12.05
N ALA A 22 20.09 -4.69 11.22
CA ALA A 22 19.24 -5.17 10.15
C ALA A 22 19.10 -6.69 10.23
N SER A 23 17.89 -7.16 10.55
CA SER A 23 17.51 -8.57 10.47
C SER A 23 17.07 -8.86 9.05
N ILE A 24 17.71 -9.83 8.41
CA ILE A 24 17.33 -10.32 7.08
C ILE A 24 15.88 -10.83 7.16
N PRO A 25 15.02 -10.60 6.14
CA PRO A 25 13.71 -11.21 6.06
C PRO A 25 13.79 -12.74 6.21
N GLY A 26 13.24 -13.25 7.33
CA GLY A 26 13.21 -14.67 7.68
C GLY A 26 14.23 -15.12 8.74
N GLU A 27 15.08 -14.23 9.25
CA GLU A 27 16.01 -14.55 10.34
C GLU A 27 15.39 -14.16 11.69
N TYR A 28 15.06 -15.17 12.51
CA TYR A 28 14.59 -14.97 13.88
C TYR A 28 15.80 -14.58 14.73
N ARG A 29 15.63 -13.58 15.61
CA ARG A 29 16.70 -13.19 16.53
C ARG A 29 16.93 -14.34 17.52
N VAL A 30 17.95 -15.16 17.26
CA VAL A 30 18.34 -16.23 18.19
C VAL A 30 18.85 -15.55 19.45
N ARG A 31 18.22 -15.86 20.58
CA ARG A 31 18.72 -15.47 21.89
C ARG A 31 19.97 -16.32 22.13
N GLU A 32 21.16 -15.74 21.99
CA GLU A 32 22.34 -16.27 22.69
C GLU A 32 22.06 -16.04 24.17
N GLU A 33 21.53 -17.06 24.84
CA GLU A 33 21.47 -17.05 26.30
C GLU A 33 22.91 -17.16 26.82
N GLU A 34 23.38 -16.09 27.46
CA GLU A 34 24.61 -16.15 28.25
C GLU A 34 24.45 -17.27 29.30
N PRO A 35 25.46 -18.13 29.49
CA PRO A 35 25.37 -19.27 30.40
C PRO A 35 25.51 -18.78 31.85
N GLY A 36 24.39 -18.37 32.45
CA GLY A 36 24.40 -18.00 33.86
C GLY A 36 23.10 -17.37 34.31
N ASP A 37 22.08 -18.19 34.58
CA ASP A 37 21.16 -17.99 35.72
C ASP A 37 20.01 -19.02 35.71
N VAL A 38 20.36 -20.29 35.96
CA VAL A 38 19.35 -21.28 36.40
C VAL A 38 19.21 -21.17 37.91
N LYS A 39 18.22 -20.39 38.36
CA LYS A 39 17.82 -20.36 39.78
C LYS A 39 17.26 -21.73 40.19
N LYS A 40 17.96 -22.36 41.14
CA LYS A 40 17.53 -23.57 41.87
C LYS A 40 16.18 -23.31 42.55
N VAL A 41 15.15 -24.06 42.16
CA VAL A 41 13.89 -24.15 42.93
C VAL A 41 14.07 -25.23 43.99
N GLN A 42 13.94 -24.82 45.25
CA GLN A 42 13.95 -25.68 46.44
C GLN A 42 12.73 -26.61 46.46
N THR A 43 12.99 -27.87 46.82
CA THR A 43 12.04 -28.93 47.09
C THR A 43 11.19 -28.63 48.33
N LEU A 44 9.86 -28.69 48.20
CA LEU A 44 8.95 -28.96 49.32
C LEU A 44 8.36 -30.36 49.13
N GLN A 45 8.51 -31.15 50.20
CA GLN A 45 8.10 -32.55 50.34
C GLN A 45 6.60 -32.70 50.67
N ASN A 46 6.07 -33.86 50.26
CA ASN A 46 4.94 -34.63 50.80
C ASN A 46 3.52 -34.42 50.25
N GLY A 47 2.96 -35.49 49.64
CA GLY A 47 1.55 -35.87 49.78
C GLY A 47 0.75 -36.17 48.50
N ASP A 48 0.89 -37.40 47.96
CA ASP A 48 0.01 -38.18 47.06
C ASP A 48 -0.41 -37.69 45.64
N PRO A 49 -0.28 -38.54 44.58
CA PRO A 49 -0.66 -38.19 43.21
C PRO A 49 -2.06 -38.68 42.82
N ILE A 50 -2.84 -37.82 42.17
CA ILE A 50 -3.99 -38.22 41.33
C ILE A 50 -3.46 -38.56 39.93
N LYS A 51 -3.61 -39.83 39.53
CA LYS A 51 -3.28 -40.35 38.20
C LYS A 51 -4.23 -39.80 37.13
N ILE A 52 -3.69 -39.19 36.08
CA ILE A 52 -4.30 -39.19 34.74
C ILE A 52 -3.18 -39.50 33.74
N GLY A 53 -3.30 -40.63 33.05
CA GLY A 53 -2.28 -41.16 32.14
C GLY A 53 -2.17 -40.35 30.85
N ILE A 54 -0.93 -40.02 30.48
CA ILE A 54 -0.55 -39.56 29.14
C ILE A 54 0.63 -40.43 28.70
N TRP A 55 0.54 -40.89 27.45
CA TRP A 55 1.42 -41.85 26.83
C TRP A 55 2.89 -41.44 26.84
N SER A 56 3.72 -42.45 27.12
CA SER A 56 5.17 -42.44 27.24
C SER A 56 5.88 -42.14 25.93
N SER A 57 6.69 -41.08 25.94
CA SER A 57 8.03 -41.11 25.34
C SER A 57 8.98 -40.56 26.40
N THR A 58 9.70 -41.46 27.06
CA THR A 58 10.67 -41.17 28.11
C THR A 58 11.86 -40.40 27.53
N PRO A 59 12.30 -39.28 28.13
CA PRO A 59 13.59 -38.69 27.81
C PRO A 59 14.69 -39.61 28.35
N SER A 60 15.58 -40.10 27.50
CA SER A 60 16.77 -40.83 27.93
C SER A 60 17.81 -39.84 28.46
N LEU A 61 18.26 -40.08 29.69
CA LEU A 61 19.31 -39.34 30.37
C LEU A 61 20.67 -39.94 30.00
N ASP A 62 21.67 -39.09 29.74
CA ASP A 62 23.08 -39.52 29.74
C ASP A 62 23.56 -39.78 31.18
N GLN A 63 24.74 -40.39 31.34
CA GLN A 63 25.33 -40.69 32.66
C GLN A 63 25.62 -39.45 33.53
N ASN A 64 25.39 -38.24 33.01
CA ASN A 64 25.58 -36.97 33.70
C ASN A 64 24.28 -36.17 33.91
N GLY A 65 23.11 -36.72 33.57
CA GLY A 65 21.81 -36.11 33.88
C GLY A 65 21.37 -34.95 32.98
N ASN A 66 21.97 -34.79 31.80
CA ASN A 66 21.59 -33.76 30.85
C ASN A 66 20.41 -34.24 29.98
N LYS A 67 19.41 -33.36 29.79
CA LYS A 67 18.29 -33.59 28.85
C LYS A 67 18.74 -33.24 27.44
N TYR A 68 18.87 -34.23 26.57
CA TYR A 68 18.98 -34.03 25.13
C TYR A 68 17.66 -34.40 24.45
N LEU A 69 17.22 -33.57 23.50
CA LEU A 69 16.17 -33.94 22.56
C LEU A 69 16.81 -34.87 21.52
N SER A 70 16.43 -36.15 21.51
CA SER A 70 16.91 -37.10 20.50
C SER A 70 16.51 -36.60 19.11
N ASN A 71 17.48 -36.47 18.21
CA ASN A 71 17.29 -36.07 16.79
C ASN A 71 16.60 -37.16 15.93
N ASP A 72 15.90 -38.12 16.53
CA ASP A 72 15.42 -39.33 15.86
C ASP A 72 14.00 -39.22 15.27
N LEU A 73 13.54 -37.99 14.99
CA LEU A 73 12.39 -37.75 14.11
C LEU A 73 12.80 -36.81 12.98
N ALA A 74 13.89 -37.14 12.29
CA ALA A 74 13.99 -36.84 10.86
C ALA A 74 12.86 -37.62 10.16
N ILE A 75 11.68 -37.01 10.09
CA ILE A 75 10.65 -37.41 9.13
C ILE A 75 11.34 -37.37 7.78
N THR A 76 11.61 -38.55 7.22
CA THR A 76 11.95 -38.77 5.83
C THR A 76 10.76 -38.41 4.96
N ASP A 77 10.38 -37.14 4.93
CA ASP A 77 9.57 -36.58 3.86
C ASP A 77 10.53 -35.95 2.85
N ASN A 78 10.83 -36.72 1.80
CA ASN A 78 11.57 -36.30 0.61
C ASN A 78 10.89 -35.17 -0.19
N HIS A 79 9.88 -34.50 0.38
CA HIS A 79 9.34 -33.25 -0.15
C HIS A 79 9.98 -32.07 0.57
N LYS A 80 11.24 -31.74 0.22
CA LYS A 80 11.75 -30.39 0.46
C LYS A 80 10.81 -29.41 -0.27
N LEU A 81 9.90 -28.80 0.47
CA LEU A 81 9.11 -27.67 -0.02
C LEU A 81 10.09 -26.67 -0.63
N PRO A 82 9.79 -26.11 -1.82
CA PRO A 82 10.71 -25.20 -2.48
C PRO A 82 11.02 -24.03 -1.54
N LYS A 83 12.32 -23.84 -1.25
CA LYS A 83 12.80 -22.74 -0.41
C LYS A 83 12.38 -21.42 -1.06
N ARG A 84 11.68 -20.56 -0.31
CA ARG A 84 11.24 -19.24 -0.79
C ARG A 84 12.47 -18.38 -1.12
N ASP A 85 12.38 -17.60 -2.19
CA ASP A 85 13.42 -16.64 -2.52
C ASP A 85 13.44 -15.51 -1.49
N ASN A 86 14.65 -15.20 -1.00
CA ASN A 86 14.89 -14.08 -0.09
C ASN A 86 15.50 -12.90 -0.86
N TRP A 87 15.34 -11.71 -0.28
CA TRP A 87 16.04 -10.50 -0.71
C TRP A 87 17.55 -10.68 -0.58
N SER A 88 18.32 -10.07 -1.48
CA SER A 88 19.77 -10.20 -1.40
C SER A 88 20.35 -9.35 -0.28
N ASN A 89 19.76 -8.18 -0.02
CA ASN A 89 20.11 -7.26 1.06
C ASN A 89 18.88 -6.51 1.57
N ASP A 90 18.97 -6.02 2.80
CA ASP A 90 17.93 -5.25 3.50
C ASP A 90 17.63 -3.90 2.82
N ILE A 91 18.64 -3.25 2.25
CA ILE A 91 18.44 -1.99 1.53
C ILE A 91 17.60 -2.20 0.26
N GLU A 92 17.76 -3.32 -0.45
CA GLU A 92 16.94 -3.63 -1.63
C GLU A 92 15.47 -3.74 -1.25
N PHE A 93 15.21 -4.36 -0.10
CA PHE A 93 13.86 -4.47 0.45
C PHE A 93 13.28 -3.09 0.79
N LEU A 94 14.02 -2.26 1.53
CA LEU A 94 13.59 -0.91 1.89
C LEU A 94 13.32 -0.06 0.64
N MET A 95 14.21 -0.10 -0.35
CA MET A 95 14.04 0.63 -1.62
C MET A 95 12.83 0.12 -2.40
N SER A 96 12.54 -1.18 -2.38
CA SER A 96 11.33 -1.74 -3.00
C SER A 96 10.06 -1.27 -2.29
N CYS A 97 10.06 -1.15 -0.95
CA CYS A 97 8.94 -0.58 -0.20
C CYS A 97 8.76 0.91 -0.51
N ILE A 98 9.85 1.69 -0.59
CA ILE A 98 9.78 3.11 -0.97
C ILE A 98 9.24 3.26 -2.38
N ALA A 99 9.73 2.48 -3.36
CA ALA A 99 9.24 2.52 -4.73
C ALA A 99 7.77 2.10 -4.86
N LEU A 100 7.26 1.25 -3.95
CA LEU A 100 5.86 0.89 -3.91
C LEU A 100 4.99 2.01 -3.34
N SER A 101 5.35 2.52 -2.15
CA SER A 101 4.57 3.52 -1.41
C SER A 101 4.70 4.93 -1.98
N VAL A 102 5.81 5.27 -2.63
CA VAL A 102 5.97 6.56 -3.30
C VAL A 102 5.66 6.38 -4.78
N GLY A 103 4.42 6.73 -5.15
CA GLY A 103 3.89 6.52 -6.49
C GLY A 103 3.40 7.79 -7.16
N LEU A 104 2.70 7.61 -8.28
CA LEU A 104 2.01 8.70 -8.99
C LEU A 104 1.07 9.45 -8.04
N GLY A 105 0.41 8.73 -7.13
CA GLY A 105 -0.53 9.28 -6.15
C GLY A 105 0.03 10.42 -5.30
N ASN A 106 1.30 10.34 -4.88
CA ASN A 106 1.96 11.40 -4.12
C ASN A 106 2.16 12.66 -4.98
N VAL A 107 2.40 12.49 -6.28
CA VAL A 107 2.78 13.61 -7.15
C VAL A 107 1.58 14.40 -7.67
N TRP A 108 0.50 13.74 -8.10
CA TRP A 108 -0.66 14.43 -8.67
C TRP A 108 -1.95 14.37 -7.83
N ARG A 109 -2.21 13.26 -7.14
CA ARG A 109 -3.48 12.99 -6.49
C ARG A 109 -3.50 13.69 -5.16
N PHE A 110 -2.39 13.66 -4.42
CA PHE A 110 -2.26 14.40 -3.17
C PHE A 110 -2.46 15.91 -3.38
N PRO A 111 -1.74 16.60 -4.30
CA PRO A 111 -1.96 18.03 -4.51
C PRO A 111 -3.37 18.35 -5.03
N PHE A 112 -3.91 17.53 -5.93
CA PHE A 112 -5.29 17.68 -6.41
C PHE A 112 -6.31 17.55 -5.27
N THR A 113 -6.19 16.51 -4.46
CA THR A 113 -7.09 16.26 -3.34
C THR A 113 -6.98 17.38 -2.31
N ALA A 114 -5.76 17.86 -2.04
CA ALA A 114 -5.55 19.02 -1.18
C ALA A 114 -6.25 20.27 -1.74
N LEU A 115 -6.13 20.55 -3.04
CA LEU A 115 -6.77 21.69 -3.69
C LEU A 115 -8.30 21.68 -3.49
N ASP A 116 -8.95 20.56 -3.77
CA ASP A 116 -10.40 20.42 -3.69
C ASP A 116 -10.92 20.48 -2.25
N ASN A 117 -10.12 19.98 -1.30
CA ASN A 117 -10.51 19.81 0.10
C ASN A 117 -9.96 20.90 1.05
N GLY A 118 -9.66 22.09 0.51
CA GLY A 118 -9.38 23.28 1.33
C GLY A 118 -7.90 23.56 1.59
N GLY A 119 -7.02 23.12 0.69
CA GLY A 119 -5.58 23.35 0.71
C GLY A 119 -4.97 22.81 2.01
N GLY A 120 -4.43 23.72 2.82
CA GLY A 120 -3.74 23.37 4.07
C GLY A 120 -4.67 22.73 5.11
N ALA A 121 -5.99 22.95 4.99
CA ALA A 121 -6.96 22.29 5.86
C ALA A 121 -6.93 20.77 5.66
N PHE A 122 -6.84 20.29 4.41
CA PHE A 122 -6.80 18.86 4.09
C PHE A 122 -5.59 18.15 4.70
N VAL A 123 -4.46 18.84 4.83
CA VAL A 123 -3.22 18.27 5.40
C VAL A 123 -3.44 17.80 6.85
N ILE A 124 -4.32 18.47 7.61
CA ILE A 124 -4.61 18.11 9.01
C ILE A 124 -5.32 16.74 9.12
N PRO A 125 -6.49 16.50 8.50
CA PRO A 125 -7.11 15.17 8.45
C PRO A 125 -6.19 14.13 7.83
N TYR A 126 -5.44 14.46 6.77
CA TYR A 126 -4.48 13.54 6.17
C TYR A 126 -3.44 13.05 7.17
N LEU A 127 -2.79 13.94 7.92
CA LEU A 127 -1.81 13.56 8.95
C LEU A 127 -2.46 12.76 10.08
N ILE A 128 -3.65 13.15 10.55
CA ILE A 128 -4.38 12.42 11.60
C ILE A 128 -4.68 11.00 11.14
N VAL A 129 -5.23 10.83 9.94
CA VAL A 129 -5.56 9.51 9.38
C VAL A 129 -4.30 8.71 9.10
N LEU A 130 -3.23 9.33 8.62
CA LEU A 130 -1.94 8.67 8.45
C LEU A 130 -1.43 8.10 9.78
N PHE A 131 -1.46 8.87 10.86
CA PHE A 131 -0.99 8.40 12.17
C PHE A 131 -1.97 7.44 12.85
N LEU A 132 -3.29 7.59 12.70
CA LEU A 132 -4.24 6.74 13.41
C LEU A 132 -4.68 5.50 12.62
N VAL A 133 -4.54 5.51 11.31
CA VAL A 133 -4.96 4.43 10.41
C VAL A 133 -3.78 3.94 9.59
N GLY A 134 -3.15 4.83 8.82
CA GLY A 134 -2.13 4.45 7.83
C GLY A 134 -0.96 3.68 8.42
N LYS A 135 -0.21 4.33 9.31
CA LYS A 135 0.98 3.78 9.95
C LYS A 135 0.68 2.51 10.77
N PRO A 136 -0.38 2.44 11.60
CA PRO A 136 -0.72 1.21 12.30
C PRO A 136 -1.06 0.03 11.38
N VAL A 137 -1.92 0.23 10.36
CA VAL A 137 -2.32 -0.88 9.47
C VAL A 137 -1.13 -1.36 8.65
N TYR A 138 -0.35 -0.43 8.10
CA TYR A 138 0.87 -0.75 7.35
C TYR A 138 1.85 -1.57 8.20
N TYR A 139 2.08 -1.14 9.45
CA TYR A 139 2.95 -1.89 10.38
C TYR A 139 2.41 -3.30 10.66
N MET A 140 1.10 -3.44 10.89
CA MET A 140 0.45 -4.73 11.15
C MET A 140 0.63 -5.72 9.98
N GLU A 141 0.37 -5.28 8.75
CA GLU A 141 0.55 -6.12 7.55
C GLU A 141 1.99 -6.57 7.40
N MET A 142 2.95 -5.66 7.61
CA MET A 142 4.37 -5.99 7.55
C MET A 142 4.76 -7.05 8.58
N LEU A 143 4.27 -6.92 9.82
CA LEU A 143 4.54 -7.89 10.89
C LEU A 143 3.96 -9.27 10.55
N LEU A 144 2.72 -9.33 10.07
CA LEU A 144 2.06 -10.58 9.69
C LEU A 144 2.73 -11.25 8.48
N GLY A 145 3.13 -10.46 7.50
CA GLY A 145 3.87 -10.92 6.32
C GLY A 145 5.23 -11.50 6.69
N GLN A 146 6.00 -10.80 7.54
CA GLN A 146 7.30 -11.25 8.00
C GLN A 146 7.19 -12.52 8.87
N PHE A 147 6.29 -12.49 9.86
CA PHE A 147 6.09 -13.57 10.82
C PHE A 147 5.74 -14.89 10.15
N SER A 148 4.71 -14.84 9.30
CA SER A 148 4.22 -16.05 8.63
C SER A 148 5.12 -16.45 7.47
N SER A 149 5.83 -15.50 6.85
CA SER A 149 6.51 -15.69 5.57
C SER A 149 5.57 -16.31 4.51
N ARG A 150 4.28 -15.98 4.56
CA ARG A 150 3.21 -16.42 3.65
C ARG A 150 2.74 -15.26 2.76
N GLY A 151 2.13 -15.53 1.62
CA GLY A 151 1.47 -14.51 0.80
C GLY A 151 0.19 -13.96 1.47
N CYS A 152 -0.33 -12.84 0.95
CA CYS A 152 -1.48 -12.11 1.50
C CYS A 152 -2.79 -12.93 1.65
N VAL A 153 -2.94 -14.05 0.92
CA VAL A 153 -4.08 -14.97 1.12
C VAL A 153 -3.77 -16.03 2.19
N LYS A 154 -2.56 -16.59 2.15
CA LYS A 154 -2.13 -17.66 3.06
C LYS A 154 -1.87 -17.14 4.49
N VAL A 155 -1.62 -15.84 4.66
CA VAL A 155 -1.48 -15.20 5.98
C VAL A 155 -2.73 -15.42 6.84
N TYR A 156 -3.92 -15.49 6.25
CA TYR A 156 -5.17 -15.76 6.98
C TYR A 156 -5.31 -17.22 7.44
N ASP A 157 -4.26 -18.05 7.39
CA ASP A 157 -4.27 -19.36 8.06
C ASP A 157 -4.30 -19.25 9.60
N PHE A 158 -4.08 -18.05 10.15
CA PHE A 158 -4.41 -17.75 11.55
C PHE A 158 -5.92 -17.77 11.82
N SER A 159 -6.75 -17.58 10.81
CA SER A 159 -8.21 -17.61 10.89
C SER A 159 -8.80 -17.96 9.53
N PRO A 160 -8.90 -19.26 9.19
CA PRO A 160 -9.33 -19.73 7.87
C PRO A 160 -10.64 -19.13 7.36
N ILE A 161 -11.58 -18.81 8.24
CA ILE A 161 -12.85 -18.16 7.88
C ILE A 161 -12.65 -16.77 7.24
N MET A 162 -11.55 -16.08 7.57
CA MET A 162 -11.22 -14.74 7.07
C MET A 162 -10.36 -14.76 5.81
N ARG A 163 -10.05 -15.93 5.23
CA ARG A 163 -9.26 -16.03 3.98
C ARG A 163 -9.88 -15.27 2.80
N GLY A 164 -11.19 -15.02 2.82
CA GLY A 164 -11.86 -14.21 1.81
C GLY A 164 -11.37 -12.76 1.75
N VAL A 165 -10.85 -12.21 2.85
CA VAL A 165 -10.27 -10.86 2.88
C VAL A 165 -9.11 -10.78 1.90
N GLY A 166 -8.15 -11.71 2.00
CA GLY A 166 -6.98 -11.74 1.13
C GLY A 166 -7.34 -11.95 -0.36
N TYR A 167 -8.32 -12.80 -0.68
CA TYR A 167 -8.77 -12.96 -2.08
C TYR A 167 -9.42 -11.70 -2.63
N GLY A 168 -10.26 -11.03 -1.84
CA GLY A 168 -10.88 -9.76 -2.24
C GLY A 168 -9.84 -8.65 -2.43
N GLN A 169 -8.84 -8.56 -1.54
CA GLN A 169 -7.73 -7.61 -1.65
C GLN A 169 -6.91 -7.86 -2.93
N VAL A 170 -6.57 -9.11 -3.25
CA VAL A 170 -5.84 -9.47 -4.47
C VAL A 170 -6.65 -9.15 -5.72
N LEU A 171 -7.96 -9.36 -5.70
CA LEU A 171 -8.84 -8.99 -6.81
C LEU A 171 -8.82 -7.47 -7.03
N ALA A 172 -9.01 -6.69 -5.96
CA ALA A 172 -8.92 -5.23 -6.02
C ALA A 172 -7.56 -4.79 -6.54
N THR A 173 -6.46 -5.34 -6.01
CA THR A 173 -5.08 -5.09 -6.49
C THR A 173 -4.94 -5.37 -7.98
N GLY A 174 -5.50 -6.48 -8.46
CA GLY A 174 -5.47 -6.87 -9.87
C GLY A 174 -6.17 -5.84 -10.75
N ILE A 175 -7.33 -5.33 -10.33
CA ILE A 175 -8.04 -4.24 -11.03
C ILE A 175 -7.17 -2.98 -11.05
N VAL A 176 -6.63 -2.56 -9.89
CA VAL A 176 -5.74 -1.38 -9.79
C VAL A 176 -4.56 -1.49 -10.73
N THR A 177 -3.88 -2.63 -10.73
CA THR A 177 -2.69 -2.88 -11.57
C THR A 177 -3.00 -2.67 -13.06
N THR A 178 -4.21 -3.00 -13.52
CA THR A 178 -4.59 -2.84 -14.94
C THR A 178 -4.77 -1.39 -15.35
N TYR A 179 -5.52 -0.57 -14.61
CA TYR A 179 -5.71 0.84 -14.98
C TYR A 179 -4.50 1.70 -14.59
N TYR A 180 -3.74 1.32 -13.56
CA TYR A 180 -2.52 2.03 -13.21
C TYR A 180 -1.47 1.91 -14.33
N ALA A 181 -1.40 0.76 -15.00
CA ALA A 181 -0.56 0.57 -16.19
C ALA A 181 -0.97 1.48 -17.36
N THR A 182 -2.25 1.88 -17.48
CA THR A 182 -2.68 2.80 -18.56
C THR A 182 -2.28 4.24 -18.26
N LEU A 183 -2.22 4.64 -16.99
CA LEU A 183 -1.61 5.91 -16.57
C LEU A 183 -0.12 5.93 -16.92
N MET A 184 0.59 4.82 -16.73
CA MET A 184 1.98 4.69 -17.18
C MET A 184 2.11 4.83 -18.70
N ALA A 185 1.20 4.22 -19.47
CA ALA A 185 1.18 4.37 -20.93
C ALA A 185 1.00 5.84 -21.36
N LEU A 186 0.12 6.59 -20.68
CA LEU A 186 -0.06 8.03 -20.91
C LEU A 186 1.23 8.80 -20.58
N THR A 187 1.87 8.54 -19.43
CA THR A 187 3.15 9.20 -19.09
C THR A 187 4.25 8.90 -20.10
N LEU A 188 4.36 7.66 -20.57
CA LEU A 188 5.34 7.27 -21.58
C LEU A 188 5.07 7.94 -22.92
N ARG A 189 3.79 8.08 -23.31
CA ARG A 189 3.38 8.80 -24.51
C ARG A 189 3.84 10.25 -24.46
N TYR A 190 3.55 10.97 -23.37
CA TYR A 190 3.97 12.35 -23.16
C TYR A 190 5.49 12.50 -23.02
N PHE A 191 6.18 11.53 -22.42
CA PHE A 191 7.64 11.49 -22.37
C PHE A 191 8.23 11.47 -23.80
N ILE A 192 7.69 10.63 -24.69
CA ILE A 192 8.12 10.58 -26.09
C ILE A 192 7.80 11.90 -26.81
N ASP A 193 6.62 12.47 -26.58
CA ASP A 193 6.22 13.75 -27.19
C ASP A 193 7.05 14.96 -26.71
N SER A 194 7.68 14.85 -25.54
CA SER A 194 8.54 15.90 -24.99
C SER A 194 9.83 16.12 -25.79
N PHE A 195 10.19 15.20 -26.70
CA PHE A 195 11.37 15.31 -27.56
C PHE A 195 11.10 16.05 -28.88
N TYR A 196 9.86 16.48 -29.14
CA TYR A 196 9.59 17.32 -30.30
C TYR A 196 10.24 18.71 -30.13
N PRO A 197 10.70 19.35 -31.22
CA PRO A 197 11.32 20.68 -31.15
C PRO A 197 10.40 21.74 -30.51
N LEU A 198 9.11 21.67 -30.85
CA LEU A 198 8.03 22.43 -30.23
C LEU A 198 7.13 21.44 -29.51
N LEU A 199 6.80 21.73 -28.25
CA LEU A 199 5.96 20.84 -27.45
C LEU A 199 4.59 20.71 -28.11
N PRO A 200 4.07 19.49 -28.38
CA PRO A 200 2.84 19.32 -29.16
C PRO A 200 1.57 19.89 -28.53
N TRP A 201 1.62 20.22 -27.23
CA TRP A 201 0.56 20.84 -26.44
C TRP A 201 0.78 22.35 -26.23
N SER A 202 1.87 22.94 -26.72
CA SER A 202 2.16 24.37 -26.53
C SER A 202 1.40 25.29 -27.49
N TYR A 203 0.87 24.74 -28.59
CA TYR A 203 0.22 25.51 -29.63
C TYR A 203 -1.14 24.92 -30.05
N CYS A 204 -2.04 25.78 -30.52
CA CYS A 204 -3.34 25.49 -31.05
C CYS A 204 -3.25 24.98 -32.49
N ARG A 205 -3.91 23.86 -32.77
CA ARG A 205 -4.06 23.34 -34.13
C ARG A 205 -5.23 24.02 -34.82
N LYS A 206 -5.13 24.18 -36.14
CA LYS A 206 -6.20 24.77 -36.98
C LYS A 206 -7.56 24.07 -36.80
N GLU A 207 -7.55 22.78 -36.51
CA GLU A 207 -8.73 21.94 -36.28
C GLU A 207 -9.52 22.30 -35.01
N TRP A 208 -8.90 22.97 -34.05
CA TRP A 208 -9.51 23.32 -32.76
C TRP A 208 -10.23 24.69 -32.79
N GLY A 209 -10.12 25.42 -33.90
CA GLY A 209 -10.81 26.69 -34.11
C GLY A 209 -10.36 27.82 -33.18
N GLU A 210 -11.17 28.88 -33.13
CA GLU A 210 -10.89 30.12 -32.38
C GLU A 210 -11.11 30.01 -30.86
N LEU A 211 -11.66 28.89 -30.38
CA LEU A 211 -11.89 28.62 -28.95
C LEU A 211 -10.63 28.16 -28.21
N CYS A 212 -9.55 27.87 -28.94
CA CYS A 212 -8.27 27.43 -28.40
C CYS A 212 -7.35 28.61 -28.07
N ILE A 213 -6.70 28.57 -26.90
CA ILE A 213 -5.63 29.50 -26.50
C ILE A 213 -4.29 28.75 -26.48
N ASP A 214 -3.29 29.30 -27.17
CA ASP A 214 -1.92 28.81 -27.16
C ASP A 214 -1.32 28.87 -25.74
N SER A 215 -0.78 27.75 -25.26
CA SER A 215 -0.09 27.71 -23.98
C SER A 215 1.23 28.50 -23.99
N ASP A 216 1.90 28.65 -25.13
CA ASP A 216 3.21 29.34 -25.26
C ASP A 216 3.14 30.88 -25.20
N LEU A 217 1.96 31.47 -24.98
CA LEU A 217 1.73 32.88 -25.31
C LEU A 217 2.55 33.88 -24.49
N SER A 218 3.63 34.33 -25.13
CA SER A 218 4.29 35.60 -24.95
C SER A 218 3.46 36.72 -25.62
N ASP A 219 2.61 37.36 -24.81
CA ASP A 219 2.10 38.73 -24.97
C ASP A 219 1.37 39.15 -26.28
N LYS A 220 0.96 38.23 -27.15
CA LYS A 220 0.27 38.59 -28.41
C LYS A 220 -1.06 37.86 -28.60
N GLN A 221 -2.10 38.34 -27.90
CA GLN A 221 -3.52 38.40 -28.32
C GLN A 221 -4.46 38.27 -27.10
N GLN A 222 -4.73 39.38 -26.42
CA GLN A 222 -5.91 39.53 -25.58
C GLN A 222 -6.67 40.80 -26.00
N SER A 223 -7.27 40.74 -27.18
CA SER A 223 -8.30 41.70 -27.58
C SER A 223 -9.39 40.98 -28.38
N SER A 224 -10.21 40.18 -27.69
CA SER A 224 -11.53 39.80 -28.22
C SER A 224 -12.46 39.44 -27.06
N SER A 225 -13.39 40.36 -26.84
CA SER A 225 -14.58 40.24 -26.01
C SER A 225 -15.59 39.30 -26.70
N SER A 226 -15.56 38.02 -26.35
CA SER A 226 -16.66 37.08 -26.56
C SER A 226 -16.87 36.27 -25.29
N VAL A 227 -18.14 36.00 -24.99
CA VAL A 227 -18.65 35.34 -23.77
C VAL A 227 -18.44 33.81 -23.82
N ASP A 228 -17.75 33.29 -24.84
CA ASP A 228 -17.48 31.87 -24.98
C ASP A 228 -16.27 31.41 -24.15
N VAL A 229 -16.42 30.26 -23.51
CA VAL A 229 -15.41 29.63 -22.65
C VAL A 229 -14.21 29.23 -23.52
N LYS A 230 -13.08 29.91 -23.35
CA LYS A 230 -11.82 29.59 -24.04
C LYS A 230 -11.08 28.46 -23.31
N THR A 231 -10.51 27.53 -24.06
CA THR A 231 -9.84 26.31 -23.56
C THR A 231 -8.36 26.29 -24.00
N THR A 232 -7.45 25.76 -23.18
CA THR A 232 -6.01 25.76 -23.51
C THR A 232 -5.63 24.71 -24.54
N SER A 233 -4.56 24.94 -25.30
CA SER A 233 -4.03 23.96 -26.26
C SER A 233 -3.65 22.62 -25.60
N ALA A 234 -3.18 22.65 -24.35
CA ALA A 234 -2.87 21.45 -23.59
C ALA A 234 -4.10 20.59 -23.25
N GLU A 235 -5.24 21.23 -22.95
CA GLU A 235 -6.49 20.53 -22.68
C GLU A 235 -7.01 19.84 -23.95
N PHE A 236 -7.03 20.56 -25.07
CA PHE A 236 -7.40 19.98 -26.36
C PHE A 236 -6.45 18.86 -26.79
N TYR A 237 -5.16 18.99 -26.53
CA TYR A 237 -4.20 17.93 -26.82
C TYR A 237 -4.52 16.65 -26.05
N PHE A 238 -4.79 16.74 -24.74
CA PHE A 238 -5.12 15.59 -23.92
C PHE A 238 -6.45 14.94 -24.33
N ILE A 239 -7.52 15.73 -24.46
CA ILE A 239 -8.88 15.23 -24.72
C ILE A 239 -9.00 14.71 -26.15
N ASN A 240 -8.58 15.49 -27.16
CA ASN A 240 -8.83 15.16 -28.56
C ASN A 240 -7.76 14.28 -29.19
N ILE A 241 -6.48 14.46 -28.84
CA ILE A 241 -5.38 13.73 -29.51
C ILE A 241 -5.00 12.48 -28.74
N ILE A 242 -4.78 12.60 -27.43
CA ILE A 242 -4.30 11.50 -26.60
C ILE A 242 -5.44 10.53 -26.30
N LEU A 243 -6.46 10.97 -25.55
CA LEU A 243 -7.59 10.13 -25.14
C LEU A 243 -8.59 9.89 -26.26
N ARG A 244 -8.80 10.89 -27.15
CA ARG A 244 -9.94 10.93 -28.08
C ARG A 244 -11.26 10.75 -27.34
N GLU A 245 -11.39 11.44 -26.21
CA GLU A 245 -12.45 11.22 -25.22
C GLU A 245 -13.84 11.51 -25.83
N LYS A 246 -14.80 10.63 -25.50
CA LYS A 246 -16.22 10.86 -25.84
C LYS A 246 -16.90 11.75 -24.81
N SER A 247 -17.95 12.46 -25.22
CA SER A 247 -18.81 13.22 -24.30
C SER A 247 -19.64 12.34 -23.37
N ASN A 248 -20.05 11.15 -23.83
CA ASN A 248 -20.77 10.14 -23.06
C ASN A 248 -20.37 8.72 -23.49
N ILE A 249 -20.75 7.73 -22.70
CA ILE A 249 -20.50 6.31 -22.96
C ILE A 249 -21.71 5.60 -23.59
N ASP A 250 -22.80 6.31 -23.86
CA ASP A 250 -24.09 5.73 -24.27
C ASP A 250 -23.98 4.96 -25.59
N ASP A 251 -23.19 5.48 -26.53
CA ASP A 251 -22.91 4.86 -27.84
C ASP A 251 -21.71 3.88 -27.80
N GLY A 252 -21.38 3.38 -26.61
CA GLY A 252 -20.27 2.45 -26.36
C GLY A 252 -18.89 3.11 -26.25
N ILE A 253 -17.88 2.30 -25.94
CA ILE A 253 -16.53 2.75 -25.55
C ILE A 253 -15.60 3.14 -26.73
N GLY A 254 -15.88 2.68 -27.95
CA GLY A 254 -15.01 2.87 -29.10
C GLY A 254 -13.78 1.95 -29.14
N TYR A 255 -12.88 2.18 -30.10
CA TYR A 255 -11.69 1.36 -30.32
C TYR A 255 -10.45 1.94 -29.63
N PRO A 256 -9.53 1.09 -29.13
CA PRO A 256 -8.32 1.56 -28.44
C PRO A 256 -7.41 2.31 -29.40
N ASN A 257 -6.80 3.40 -28.91
CA ASN A 257 -5.79 4.13 -29.67
C ASN A 257 -4.52 3.28 -29.82
N TRP A 258 -4.10 2.99 -31.05
CA TRP A 258 -2.94 2.12 -31.30
C TRP A 258 -1.64 2.70 -30.72
N THR A 259 -1.45 4.02 -30.73
CA THR A 259 -0.25 4.63 -30.12
C THR A 259 -0.22 4.39 -28.61
N LEU A 260 -1.37 4.52 -27.93
CA LEU A 260 -1.47 4.21 -26.49
C LEU A 260 -1.32 2.71 -26.21
N ALA A 261 -1.85 1.86 -27.09
CA ALA A 261 -1.69 0.41 -26.99
C ALA A 261 -0.22 0.01 -27.08
N LEU A 262 0.56 0.63 -27.97
CA LEU A 262 2.00 0.41 -28.06
C LEU A 262 2.73 0.83 -26.78
N THR A 263 2.44 2.03 -26.26
CA THR A 263 3.07 2.50 -25.00
C THR A 263 2.66 1.67 -23.79
N LEU A 264 1.44 1.12 -23.78
CA LEU A 264 0.96 0.19 -22.76
C LEU A 264 1.71 -1.16 -22.85
N ALA A 265 1.94 -1.68 -24.06
CA ALA A 265 2.72 -2.89 -24.28
C ALA A 265 4.16 -2.71 -23.80
N ILE A 266 4.79 -1.57 -24.09
CA ILE A 266 6.15 -1.24 -23.62
C ILE A 266 6.17 -1.13 -22.09
N SER A 267 5.17 -0.51 -21.47
CA SER A 267 5.06 -0.40 -20.01
C SER A 267 4.99 -1.77 -19.35
N TRP A 268 4.15 -2.67 -19.87
CA TRP A 268 4.04 -4.05 -19.38
C TRP A 268 5.30 -4.88 -19.65
N LEU A 269 5.99 -4.65 -20.77
CA LEU A 269 7.28 -5.29 -21.05
C LEU A 269 8.31 -4.89 -20.00
N ILE A 270 8.42 -3.61 -19.65
CA ILE A 270 9.36 -3.14 -18.62
C ILE A 270 9.01 -3.75 -17.25
N ILE A 271 7.74 -3.74 -16.85
CA ILE A 271 7.29 -4.37 -15.59
C ILE A 271 7.64 -5.86 -15.59
N ALA A 272 7.36 -6.57 -16.69
CA ALA A 272 7.67 -7.99 -16.81
C ALA A 272 9.16 -8.27 -16.71
N LEU A 273 10.01 -7.47 -17.35
CA LEU A 273 11.47 -7.58 -17.27
C LEU A 273 11.98 -7.37 -15.84
N ILE A 274 11.42 -6.40 -15.11
CA ILE A 274 11.78 -6.17 -13.70
C ILE A 274 11.39 -7.37 -12.83
N LEU A 275 10.22 -7.96 -13.07
CA LEU A 275 9.70 -9.10 -12.31
C LEU A 275 10.24 -10.48 -12.75
N ILE A 276 10.93 -10.59 -13.89
CA ILE A 276 11.25 -11.87 -14.54
C ILE A 276 12.08 -12.84 -13.69
N LYS A 277 12.94 -12.30 -12.80
CA LYS A 277 13.72 -13.10 -11.82
C LYS A 277 13.24 -12.91 -10.37
N GLY A 278 11.99 -12.47 -10.19
CA GLY A 278 11.39 -12.22 -8.89
C GLY A 278 12.10 -11.12 -8.10
N VAL A 279 12.18 -11.29 -6.78
CA VAL A 279 12.72 -10.30 -5.84
C VAL A 279 14.18 -9.92 -6.13
N ARG A 280 14.98 -10.81 -6.74
CA ARG A 280 16.39 -10.52 -7.08
C ARG A 280 16.57 -9.51 -8.21
N SER A 281 15.61 -9.41 -9.13
CA SER A 281 15.63 -8.43 -10.21
C SER A 281 14.91 -7.14 -9.79
N SER A 282 13.74 -7.30 -9.17
CA SER A 282 12.97 -6.18 -8.62
C SER A 282 13.75 -5.37 -7.58
N GLY A 283 14.48 -6.02 -6.68
CA GLY A 283 15.31 -5.35 -5.66
C GLY A 283 16.51 -4.58 -6.21
N LYS A 284 17.01 -4.95 -7.40
CA LYS A 284 18.07 -4.17 -8.07
C LYS A 284 17.48 -2.98 -8.81
N ALA A 285 16.33 -3.17 -9.45
CA ALA A 285 15.62 -2.08 -10.10
C ALA A 285 15.15 -1.02 -9.09
N SER A 286 14.79 -1.43 -7.86
CA SER A 286 14.24 -0.53 -6.84
C SER A 286 15.19 0.58 -6.41
N TYR A 287 16.52 0.40 -6.47
CA TYR A 287 17.47 1.50 -6.25
C TYR A 287 17.22 2.68 -7.18
N PHE A 288 17.04 2.41 -8.47
CA PHE A 288 16.75 3.44 -9.45
C PHE A 288 15.33 3.97 -9.27
N LEU A 289 14.34 3.07 -9.14
CA LEU A 289 12.93 3.44 -9.04
C LEU A 289 12.62 4.30 -7.81
N ALA A 290 13.29 4.06 -6.68
CA ALA A 290 13.09 4.82 -5.45
C ALA A 290 13.86 6.14 -5.44
N VAL A 291 15.13 6.17 -5.87
CA VAL A 291 16.00 7.35 -5.69
C VAL A 291 15.84 8.38 -6.81
N PHE A 292 15.73 7.93 -8.06
CA PHE A 292 15.74 8.82 -9.22
C PHE A 292 14.61 9.88 -9.21
N PRO A 293 13.37 9.57 -8.79
CA PRO A 293 12.33 10.58 -8.66
C PRO A 293 12.68 11.72 -7.71
N TYR A 294 13.37 11.46 -6.60
CA TYR A 294 13.79 12.53 -5.67
C TYR A 294 14.81 13.47 -6.29
N CYS A 295 15.74 12.96 -7.10
CA CYS A 295 16.67 13.82 -7.85
C CYS A 295 15.91 14.81 -8.74
N ILE A 296 14.86 14.35 -9.43
CA ILE A 296 14.04 15.20 -10.30
C ILE A 296 13.17 16.15 -9.47
N MET A 297 12.55 15.69 -8.39
CA MET A 297 11.77 16.55 -7.50
C MET A 297 12.59 17.69 -6.93
N LEU A 298 13.87 17.48 -6.59
CA LEU A 298 14.76 18.55 -6.13
C LEU A 298 15.02 19.60 -7.22
N VAL A 299 15.23 19.17 -8.47
CA VAL A 299 15.39 20.08 -9.62
C VAL A 299 14.09 20.86 -9.87
N LEU A 300 12.94 20.18 -9.84
CA LEU A 300 11.63 20.81 -10.02
C LEU A 300 11.26 21.74 -8.87
N LEU A 301 11.68 21.44 -7.63
CA LEU A 301 11.51 22.32 -6.48
C LEU A 301 12.29 23.62 -6.67
N ALA A 302 13.58 23.51 -7.00
CA ALA A 302 14.42 24.67 -7.26
C ALA A 302 13.81 25.53 -8.37
N ARG A 303 13.38 24.92 -9.48
CA ARG A 303 12.72 25.65 -10.56
C ARG A 303 11.40 26.27 -10.11
N SER A 304 10.51 25.49 -9.51
CA SER A 304 9.17 25.92 -9.07
C SER A 304 9.24 27.14 -8.16
N LEU A 305 10.13 27.13 -7.17
CA LEU A 305 10.28 28.25 -6.23
C LEU A 305 10.95 29.49 -6.83
N THR A 306 11.63 29.37 -7.97
CA THR A 306 12.22 30.52 -8.69
C THR A 306 11.25 31.20 -9.67
N LEU A 307 10.07 30.61 -9.91
CA LEU A 307 9.10 31.16 -10.83
C LEU A 307 8.35 32.36 -10.22
N PRO A 308 7.99 33.39 -11.02
CA PRO A 308 7.16 34.48 -10.56
C PRO A 308 5.77 33.97 -10.13
N GLY A 309 5.20 34.53 -9.05
CA GLY A 309 3.89 34.10 -8.53
C GLY A 309 3.86 32.71 -7.86
N ALA A 310 4.96 31.96 -7.84
CA ALA A 310 5.00 30.64 -7.22
C ALA A 310 4.67 30.66 -5.72
N PHE A 311 5.10 31.72 -5.02
CA PHE A 311 4.84 31.86 -3.58
C PHE A 311 3.35 31.98 -3.27
N ASP A 312 2.54 32.60 -4.13
CA ASP A 312 1.08 32.69 -3.94
C ASP A 312 0.43 31.31 -4.01
N GLY A 313 0.92 30.47 -4.92
CA GLY A 313 0.55 29.06 -5.03
C GLY A 313 0.88 28.26 -3.78
N VAL A 314 2.14 28.34 -3.32
CA VAL A 314 2.58 27.66 -2.09
C VAL A 314 1.81 28.16 -0.87
N LEU A 315 1.55 29.47 -0.79
CA LEU A 315 0.78 30.05 0.30
C LEU A 315 -0.66 29.55 0.28
N TYR A 316 -1.28 29.41 -0.89
CA TYR A 316 -2.60 28.79 -1.02
C TYR A 316 -2.61 27.35 -0.49
N PHE A 317 -1.59 26.55 -0.84
CA PHE A 317 -1.46 25.19 -0.35
C PHE A 317 -1.33 25.13 1.17
N LEU A 318 -0.58 26.04 1.79
CA LEU A 318 -0.32 26.00 3.23
C LEU A 318 -1.40 26.70 4.07
N ARG A 319 -2.20 27.62 3.49
CA ARG A 319 -3.21 28.38 4.22
C ARG A 319 -4.47 27.53 4.47
N PRO A 320 -4.79 27.19 5.73
CA PRO A 320 -5.92 26.30 6.01
C PRO A 320 -7.26 27.02 5.87
N GLN A 321 -8.17 26.41 5.10
CA GLN A 321 -9.58 26.79 5.06
C GLN A 321 -10.37 26.04 6.14
N TRP A 322 -10.42 26.58 7.36
CA TRP A 322 -10.98 25.91 8.55
C TRP A 322 -12.41 25.37 8.37
N ASN A 323 -13.26 26.06 7.60
CA ASN A 323 -14.63 25.61 7.34
C ASN A 323 -14.71 24.25 6.63
N LYS A 324 -13.68 23.88 5.86
CA LYS A 324 -13.61 22.60 5.15
C LYS A 324 -13.36 21.42 6.09
N LEU A 325 -12.77 21.62 7.27
CA LEU A 325 -12.56 20.54 8.25
C LEU A 325 -13.87 19.95 8.80
N LEU A 326 -14.94 20.73 8.77
CA LEU A 326 -16.27 20.32 9.18
C LEU A 326 -16.97 19.46 8.11
N ASP A 327 -16.50 19.50 6.87
CA ASP A 327 -17.03 18.69 5.77
C ASP A 327 -16.44 17.27 5.84
N PRO A 328 -17.24 16.25 6.14
CA PRO A 328 -16.70 14.90 6.28
C PRO A 328 -16.31 14.25 4.94
N LYS A 329 -16.67 14.84 3.78
CA LYS A 329 -16.09 14.44 2.48
C LYS A 329 -14.56 14.63 2.47
N VAL A 330 -14.04 15.63 3.20
CA VAL A 330 -12.59 15.88 3.37
C VAL A 330 -11.90 14.73 4.11
N TRP A 331 -12.55 14.16 5.12
CA TRP A 331 -12.01 13.05 5.90
C TRP A 331 -12.00 11.74 5.10
N TYR A 332 -13.05 11.49 4.31
CA TYR A 332 -13.07 10.35 3.37
C TYR A 332 -11.95 10.47 2.32
N ALA A 333 -11.77 11.66 1.75
CA ALA A 333 -10.68 11.94 0.82
C ALA A 333 -9.29 11.71 1.45
N ALA A 334 -9.11 12.07 2.73
CA ALA A 334 -7.86 11.81 3.46
C ALA A 334 -7.58 10.32 3.62
N VAL A 335 -8.61 9.51 3.91
CA VAL A 335 -8.49 8.05 4.09
C VAL A 335 -8.16 7.35 2.79
N THR A 336 -8.92 7.65 1.74
CA THR A 336 -8.64 7.09 0.42
C THR A 336 -7.24 7.48 -0.04
N GLN A 337 -6.82 8.73 0.18
CA GLN A 337 -5.46 9.15 -0.12
C GLN A 337 -4.41 8.32 0.65
N VAL A 338 -4.55 8.13 1.96
CA VAL A 338 -3.61 7.32 2.75
C VAL A 338 -3.56 5.86 2.28
N PHE A 339 -4.69 5.28 1.88
CA PHE A 339 -4.78 3.89 1.42
C PHE A 339 -4.03 3.68 0.11
N PHE A 340 -4.28 4.57 -0.85
CA PHE A 340 -3.61 4.52 -2.14
C PHE A 340 -2.15 4.96 -2.08
N SER A 341 -1.79 5.86 -1.16
CA SER A 341 -0.40 6.31 -0.98
C SER A 341 0.46 5.20 -0.36
N LEU A 342 0.10 4.71 0.82
CA LEU A 342 0.91 3.71 1.51
C LEU A 342 0.79 2.30 0.90
N ALA A 343 -0.12 2.10 -0.06
CA ALA A 343 -0.45 0.78 -0.60
C ALA A 343 -0.78 -0.22 0.55
N ILE A 344 -1.57 0.26 1.51
CA ILE A 344 -2.08 -0.55 2.62
C ILE A 344 -3.11 -1.53 2.06
N CYS A 345 -3.22 -2.70 2.68
CA CYS A 345 -4.02 -3.85 2.27
C CYS A 345 -3.46 -4.62 1.07
N PHE A 346 -2.16 -4.45 0.78
CA PHE A 346 -1.46 -5.13 -0.33
C PHE A 346 -0.31 -6.04 0.11
N GLY A 347 -0.06 -6.20 1.43
CA GLY A 347 0.72 -7.30 2.00
C GLY A 347 2.25 -7.20 1.87
N ASN A 348 2.86 -6.22 2.55
CA ASN A 348 4.32 -6.01 2.57
C ASN A 348 5.01 -6.63 3.82
N ILE A 349 6.34 -6.48 3.97
CA ILE A 349 7.22 -7.10 5.01
C ILE A 349 8.07 -5.98 5.67
N ILE A 350 8.78 -6.17 6.80
CA ILE A 350 9.44 -5.07 7.56
C ILE A 350 10.89 -4.76 7.16
N ILE A 351 11.16 -3.45 6.96
CA ILE A 351 12.21 -2.63 7.61
C ILE A 351 11.53 -1.28 7.98
N ASP A 352 11.90 -0.70 9.13
CA ASP A 352 11.43 0.57 9.71
C ASP A 352 10.24 1.26 9.01
N CYS A 353 9.01 0.80 9.33
CA CYS A 353 7.74 1.41 8.90
C CYS A 353 7.72 2.94 9.08
N THR A 354 8.41 3.47 10.10
CA THR A 354 8.54 4.91 10.30
C THR A 354 9.27 5.62 9.16
N ILE A 355 10.31 5.03 8.56
CA ILE A 355 11.03 5.63 7.42
C ILE A 355 10.08 5.73 6.22
N ILE A 356 9.40 4.64 5.87
CA ILE A 356 8.52 4.60 4.70
C ILE A 356 7.34 5.57 4.86
N THR A 357 6.66 5.56 6.01
CA THR A 357 5.53 6.46 6.28
C THR A 357 5.96 7.93 6.34
N THR A 358 7.16 8.22 6.84
CA THR A 358 7.72 9.58 6.84
C THR A 358 8.08 10.03 5.43
N LEU A 359 8.72 9.16 4.63
CA LEU A 359 9.08 9.46 3.25
C LEU A 359 7.85 9.64 2.35
N ASP A 360 6.80 8.83 2.53
CA ASP A 360 5.51 9.00 1.87
C ASP A 360 4.92 10.39 2.13
N THR A 361 4.84 10.77 3.41
CA THR A 361 4.33 12.09 3.84
C THR A 361 5.19 13.22 3.30
N PHE A 362 6.50 13.10 3.45
CA PHE A 362 7.46 14.09 3.00
C PHE A 362 7.35 14.29 1.49
N THR A 363 7.25 13.20 0.71
CA THR A 363 7.10 13.26 -0.73
C THR A 363 5.78 13.89 -1.15
N SER A 364 4.68 13.54 -0.48
CA SER A 364 3.36 14.14 -0.72
C SER A 364 3.38 15.66 -0.47
N LEU A 365 3.95 16.11 0.65
CA LEU A 365 4.07 17.52 0.99
C LEU A 365 5.04 18.27 0.05
N LEU A 366 6.19 17.66 -0.24
CA LEU A 366 7.19 18.20 -1.17
C LEU A 366 6.58 18.37 -2.56
N SER A 367 5.88 17.35 -3.06
CA SER A 367 5.13 17.46 -4.31
C SER A 367 4.08 18.56 -4.23
N GLY A 368 3.31 18.63 -3.15
CA GLY A 368 2.37 19.74 -2.90
C GLY A 368 3.02 21.11 -3.10
N ILE A 369 4.19 21.36 -2.50
CA ILE A 369 4.93 22.62 -2.68
C ILE A 369 5.36 22.83 -4.14
N ILE A 370 5.95 21.82 -4.78
CA ILE A 370 6.40 21.90 -6.18
C ILE A 370 5.22 22.26 -7.10
N ILE A 371 4.14 21.49 -6.97
CA ILE A 371 2.96 21.58 -7.81
C ILE A 371 2.24 22.91 -7.62
N PHE A 372 1.96 23.29 -6.38
CA PHE A 372 1.28 24.55 -6.13
C PHE A 372 2.16 25.74 -6.50
N GLY A 373 3.49 25.66 -6.39
CA GLY A 373 4.39 26.68 -6.92
C GLY A 373 4.28 26.83 -8.45
N ILE A 374 4.22 25.72 -9.20
CA ILE A 374 4.01 25.74 -10.66
C ILE A 374 2.63 26.32 -11.01
N LEU A 375 1.59 25.93 -10.27
CA LEU A 375 0.23 26.44 -10.47
C LEU A 375 0.09 27.93 -10.09
N GLY A 376 0.80 28.39 -9.07
CA GLY A 376 0.87 29.82 -8.69
C GLY A 376 1.47 30.66 -9.81
N ASN A 377 2.57 30.18 -10.42
CA ASN A 377 3.12 30.79 -11.61
C ASN A 377 2.13 30.77 -12.79
N LEU A 378 1.46 29.65 -13.03
CA LEU A 378 0.45 29.56 -14.09
C LEU A 378 -0.70 30.56 -13.88
N ALA A 379 -1.17 30.73 -12.64
CA ALA A 379 -2.22 31.70 -12.29
C ALA A 379 -1.73 33.14 -12.50
N HIS A 380 -0.49 33.45 -12.10
CA HIS A 380 0.15 34.74 -12.32
C HIS A 380 0.27 35.09 -13.81
N GLU A 381 0.78 34.17 -14.63
CA GLU A 381 0.88 34.34 -16.09
C GLU A 381 -0.50 34.45 -16.75
N SER A 382 -1.50 33.74 -16.22
CA SER A 382 -2.89 33.79 -16.71
C SER A 382 -3.67 34.99 -16.13
N LYS A 383 -2.99 35.91 -15.42
CA LYS A 383 -3.56 37.13 -14.81
C LYS A 383 -4.79 36.86 -13.95
N THR A 384 -4.82 35.71 -13.28
CA THR A 384 -5.94 35.27 -12.42
C THR A 384 -5.42 35.01 -11.01
N SER A 385 -6.12 35.51 -9.99
CA SER A 385 -5.77 35.28 -8.59
C SER A 385 -6.34 33.98 -8.02
N ASP A 386 -7.28 33.33 -8.73
CA ASP A 386 -7.85 32.06 -8.33
C ASP A 386 -7.06 30.87 -8.90
N ILE A 387 -6.27 30.22 -8.05
CA ILE A 387 -5.49 29.04 -8.44
C ILE A 387 -6.41 27.86 -8.82
N LYS A 388 -7.65 27.81 -8.32
CA LYS A 388 -8.57 26.72 -8.69
C LYS A 388 -9.03 26.79 -10.13
N SER A 389 -9.12 27.99 -10.72
CA SER A 389 -9.61 28.14 -12.09
C SER A 389 -8.64 27.62 -13.15
N VAL A 390 -7.36 27.47 -12.80
CA VAL A 390 -6.31 26.95 -13.71
C VAL A 390 -6.04 25.45 -13.55
N VAL A 391 -6.77 24.79 -12.64
CA VAL A 391 -6.58 23.35 -12.36
C VAL A 391 -7.73 22.54 -12.94
N LYS A 392 -7.37 21.48 -13.66
CA LYS A 392 -8.31 20.44 -14.08
C LYS A 392 -8.20 19.25 -13.14
N GLY A 393 -9.34 18.66 -12.78
CA GLY A 393 -9.38 17.61 -11.79
C GLY A 393 -8.82 16.26 -12.27
N GLY A 394 -8.45 15.41 -11.32
CA GLY A 394 -8.00 14.04 -11.59
C GLY A 394 -6.74 13.97 -12.47
N PRO A 395 -6.68 13.08 -13.49
CA PRO A 395 -5.55 13.00 -14.43
C PRO A 395 -5.27 14.32 -15.16
N GLY A 396 -6.26 15.20 -15.28
CA GLY A 396 -6.13 16.51 -15.90
C GLY A 396 -5.05 17.38 -15.25
N LEU A 397 -4.82 17.25 -13.95
CA LEU A 397 -3.76 18.02 -13.28
C LEU A 397 -2.38 17.69 -13.88
N ALA A 398 -2.06 16.41 -14.12
CA ALA A 398 -0.76 16.03 -14.64
C ALA A 398 -0.62 16.07 -16.16
N PHE A 399 -1.71 15.89 -16.90
CA PHE A 399 -1.67 15.83 -18.37
C PHE A 399 -2.21 17.08 -19.08
N ILE A 400 -2.81 18.02 -18.33
CA ILE A 400 -3.29 19.31 -18.84
C ILE A 400 -2.57 20.45 -18.13
N SER A 401 -2.77 20.62 -16.82
CA SER A 401 -2.30 21.80 -16.10
C SER A 401 -0.77 21.89 -16.02
N TYR A 402 -0.04 20.78 -15.80
CA TYR A 402 1.43 20.84 -15.82
C TYR A 402 2.02 21.02 -17.22
N PRO A 403 1.56 20.30 -18.26
CA PRO A 403 2.06 20.55 -19.61
C PRO A 403 1.80 21.99 -20.05
N ASP A 404 0.66 22.57 -19.69
CA ASP A 404 0.34 23.99 -19.91
C ASP A 404 1.33 24.91 -19.19
N ALA A 405 1.60 24.65 -17.90
CA ALA A 405 2.55 25.45 -17.13
C ALA A 405 4.00 25.32 -17.64
N ILE A 406 4.44 24.11 -17.99
CA ILE A 406 5.78 23.84 -18.52
C ILE A 406 5.94 24.50 -19.89
N ALA A 407 4.91 24.49 -20.74
CA ALA A 407 4.95 25.17 -22.03
C ALA A 407 5.18 26.68 -21.89
N LYS A 408 4.76 27.30 -20.78
CA LYS A 408 4.99 28.72 -20.46
C LYS A 408 6.39 29.04 -19.93
N PHE A 409 7.26 28.04 -19.71
CA PHE A 409 8.60 28.31 -19.23
C PHE A 409 9.48 28.92 -20.33
N THR A 410 10.01 30.10 -20.04
CA THR A 410 10.93 30.83 -20.94
C THR A 410 12.29 30.15 -21.10
N PHE A 411 12.68 29.29 -20.15
CA PHE A 411 13.97 28.59 -20.15
C PHE A 411 13.78 27.07 -20.25
N LEU A 412 14.18 26.52 -21.40
CA LEU A 412 14.28 25.08 -21.70
C LEU A 412 13.03 24.25 -21.29
N PRO A 413 11.81 24.60 -21.75
CA PRO A 413 10.58 23.91 -21.38
C PRO A 413 10.59 22.41 -21.72
N GLN A 414 11.28 22.01 -22.79
CA GLN A 414 11.42 20.62 -23.22
C GLN A 414 12.16 19.77 -22.18
N ILE A 415 13.26 20.26 -21.60
CA ILE A 415 14.03 19.51 -20.59
C ILE A 415 13.18 19.28 -19.35
N PHE A 416 12.46 20.31 -18.90
CA PHE A 416 11.55 20.18 -17.76
C PHE A 416 10.42 19.19 -18.04
N SER A 417 9.87 19.19 -19.26
CA SER A 417 8.87 18.21 -19.67
C SER A 417 9.42 16.78 -19.66
N VAL A 418 10.60 16.56 -20.26
CA VAL A 418 11.27 15.25 -20.28
C VAL A 418 11.51 14.74 -18.87
N LEU A 419 12.07 15.57 -17.98
CA LEU A 419 12.32 15.20 -16.59
C LEU A 419 11.02 14.90 -15.86
N PHE A 420 9.99 15.74 -16.02
CA PHE A 420 8.71 15.58 -15.36
C PHE A 420 8.02 14.25 -15.75
N PHE A 421 7.87 13.97 -17.04
CA PHE A 421 7.22 12.75 -17.49
C PHE A 421 8.05 11.50 -17.27
N LEU A 422 9.38 11.60 -17.31
CA LEU A 422 10.25 10.50 -16.91
C LEU A 422 10.10 10.17 -15.42
N MET A 423 10.04 11.18 -14.56
CA MET A 423 9.79 11.01 -13.12
C MET A 423 8.45 10.31 -12.89
N LEU A 424 7.36 10.79 -13.50
CA LEU A 424 6.05 10.16 -13.39
C LEU A 424 6.08 8.70 -13.87
N PHE A 425 6.73 8.43 -15.00
CA PHE A 425 6.85 7.08 -15.53
C PHE A 425 7.61 6.14 -14.58
N VAL A 426 8.72 6.59 -14.00
CA VAL A 426 9.52 5.82 -13.03
C VAL A 426 8.74 5.54 -11.74
N LEU A 427 8.05 6.54 -11.18
CA LEU A 427 7.16 6.37 -10.04
C LEU A 427 6.01 5.39 -10.34
N GLY A 428 5.46 5.47 -11.56
CA GLY A 428 4.46 4.53 -12.05
C GLY A 428 4.99 3.09 -12.09
N ILE A 429 6.19 2.86 -12.63
CA ILE A 429 6.80 1.53 -12.65
C ILE A 429 6.97 0.99 -11.22
N GLY A 430 7.50 1.80 -10.30
CA GLY A 430 7.74 1.40 -8.90
C GLY A 430 6.50 0.79 -8.24
N SER A 431 5.40 1.55 -8.19
CA SER A 431 4.17 1.08 -7.57
C SER A 431 3.56 -0.12 -8.29
N ASN A 432 3.57 -0.11 -9.63
CA ASN A 432 2.93 -1.20 -10.39
C ASN A 432 3.70 -2.52 -10.29
N VAL A 433 5.03 -2.47 -10.19
CA VAL A 433 5.88 -3.65 -9.92
C VAL A 433 5.52 -4.28 -8.57
N GLY A 434 5.30 -3.47 -7.52
CA GLY A 434 4.89 -3.99 -6.21
C GLY A 434 3.49 -4.61 -6.22
N MET A 435 2.50 -3.93 -6.84
CA MET A 435 1.14 -4.45 -6.97
C MET A 435 1.08 -5.75 -7.79
N ALA A 436 1.76 -5.78 -8.95
CA ALA A 436 1.84 -6.98 -9.78
C ALA A 436 2.59 -8.12 -9.07
N SER A 437 3.59 -7.81 -8.24
CA SER A 437 4.30 -8.80 -7.42
C SER A 437 3.38 -9.46 -6.39
N CYS A 438 2.41 -8.72 -5.83
CA CYS A 438 1.41 -9.28 -4.90
C CYS A 438 0.54 -10.34 -5.61
N VAL A 439 -0.02 -10.02 -6.77
CA VAL A 439 -0.81 -10.96 -7.60
C VAL A 439 0.04 -12.17 -8.01
N MET A 440 1.26 -11.93 -8.45
CA MET A 440 2.22 -12.97 -8.84
C MET A 440 2.53 -13.91 -7.68
N THR A 441 2.74 -13.38 -6.47
CA THR A 441 3.03 -14.18 -5.27
C THR A 441 1.89 -15.16 -4.98
N VAL A 442 0.63 -14.70 -5.07
CA VAL A 442 -0.56 -15.54 -4.83
C VAL A 442 -0.70 -16.66 -5.88
N ILE A 443 -0.45 -16.34 -7.16
CA ILE A 443 -0.49 -17.33 -8.23
C ILE A 443 0.65 -18.35 -8.04
N LYS A 444 1.88 -17.90 -7.78
CA LYS A 444 3.03 -18.76 -7.54
C LYS A 444 2.87 -19.64 -6.30
N ASP A 445 2.20 -19.12 -5.28
CA ASP A 445 1.87 -19.84 -4.04
C ASP A 445 0.94 -21.03 -4.27
N ARG A 446 0.09 -20.97 -5.30
CA ARG A 446 -0.81 -22.06 -5.71
C ARG A 446 -0.17 -22.98 -6.75
N PHE A 447 0.54 -22.41 -7.73
CA PHE A 447 1.18 -23.14 -8.82
C PHE A 447 2.69 -23.27 -8.59
N ILE A 448 3.06 -24.00 -7.54
CA ILE A 448 4.45 -24.11 -7.07
C ILE A 448 5.40 -24.67 -8.14
N HIS A 449 4.93 -25.57 -9.01
CA HIS A 449 5.75 -26.21 -10.05
C HIS A 449 5.93 -25.38 -11.32
N THR A 450 5.12 -24.34 -11.52
CA THR A 450 5.21 -23.49 -12.72
C THR A 450 6.43 -22.58 -12.63
N LYS A 451 7.19 -22.44 -13.73
CA LYS A 451 8.35 -21.55 -13.77
C LYS A 451 7.93 -20.09 -13.55
N HIS A 452 8.69 -19.36 -12.75
CA HIS A 452 8.38 -17.98 -12.35
C HIS A 452 8.14 -17.04 -13.55
N TRP A 453 9.03 -17.07 -14.53
CA TRP A 453 8.93 -16.21 -15.72
C TRP A 453 7.66 -16.44 -16.54
N ILE A 454 7.11 -17.67 -16.56
CA ILE A 454 5.86 -17.99 -17.26
C ILE A 454 4.70 -17.24 -16.59
N ILE A 455 4.65 -17.26 -15.26
CA ILE A 455 3.61 -16.55 -14.49
C ILE A 455 3.69 -15.05 -14.76
N VAL A 456 4.90 -14.48 -14.76
CA VAL A 456 5.12 -13.05 -15.05
C VAL A 456 4.61 -12.67 -16.45
N VAL A 457 4.96 -13.47 -17.47
CA VAL A 457 4.49 -13.22 -18.85
C VAL A 457 2.98 -13.38 -18.96
N CYS A 458 2.39 -14.39 -18.32
CA CYS A 458 0.93 -14.56 -18.30
C CYS A 458 0.23 -13.36 -17.68
N ILE A 459 0.70 -12.88 -16.52
CA ILE A 459 0.14 -11.69 -15.86
C ILE A 459 0.26 -10.47 -16.78
N ALA A 460 1.45 -10.24 -17.35
CA ALA A 460 1.67 -9.10 -18.23
C ALA A 460 0.75 -9.11 -19.46
N VAL A 461 0.58 -10.27 -20.11
CA VAL A 461 -0.31 -10.42 -21.27
C VAL A 461 -1.78 -10.24 -20.87
N THR A 462 -2.23 -10.88 -19.78
CA THR A 462 -3.61 -10.74 -19.32
C THR A 462 -3.93 -9.29 -18.92
N CYS A 463 -3.05 -8.65 -18.16
CA CYS A 463 -3.26 -7.27 -17.73
C CYS A 463 -3.08 -6.26 -18.87
N TYR A 464 -2.25 -6.54 -19.88
CA TYR A 464 -2.20 -5.76 -21.12
C TYR A 464 -3.55 -5.81 -21.85
N CYS A 465 -4.11 -7.01 -22.07
CA CYS A 465 -5.40 -7.19 -22.74
C CYS A 465 -6.53 -6.48 -22.00
N LEU A 466 -6.58 -6.60 -20.67
CA LEU A 466 -7.56 -5.87 -19.86
C LEU A 466 -7.30 -4.35 -19.89
N GLY A 467 -6.03 -3.93 -19.91
CA GLY A 467 -5.62 -2.54 -19.98
C GLY A 467 -6.07 -1.83 -21.26
N LEU A 468 -6.24 -2.57 -22.37
CA LEU A 468 -6.75 -2.01 -23.63
C LEU A 468 -8.13 -1.36 -23.47
N LEU A 469 -8.93 -1.80 -22.50
CA LEU A 469 -10.25 -1.23 -22.21
C LEU A 469 -10.17 0.25 -21.82
N TYR A 470 -9.17 0.63 -21.01
CA TYR A 470 -9.08 1.98 -20.45
C TYR A 470 -8.43 3.02 -21.39
N ILE A 471 -7.81 2.58 -22.48
CA ILE A 471 -7.22 3.46 -23.50
C ILE A 471 -8.14 3.68 -24.72
N THR A 472 -9.42 3.28 -24.58
CA THR A 472 -10.48 3.59 -25.54
C THR A 472 -11.00 5.03 -25.32
N PRO A 473 -11.66 5.63 -26.32
CA PRO A 473 -12.37 6.90 -26.19
C PRO A 473 -13.31 7.02 -24.97
N GLY A 474 -13.99 5.93 -24.59
CA GLY A 474 -14.83 5.83 -23.39
C GLY A 474 -14.09 5.31 -22.14
N GLY A 475 -12.77 5.14 -22.21
CA GLY A 475 -11.98 4.44 -21.21
C GLY A 475 -11.93 5.14 -19.85
N GLN A 476 -11.97 6.48 -19.81
CA GLN A 476 -11.97 7.24 -18.55
C GLN A 476 -13.24 7.00 -17.73
N PHE A 477 -14.41 6.90 -18.37
CA PHE A 477 -15.67 6.56 -17.71
C PHE A 477 -15.59 5.18 -17.04
N ILE A 478 -15.00 4.19 -17.72
CA ILE A 478 -14.82 2.83 -17.18
C ILE A 478 -13.77 2.81 -16.07
N LEU A 479 -12.67 3.56 -16.23
CA LEU A 479 -11.63 3.69 -15.21
C LEU A 479 -12.22 4.26 -13.92
N ASN A 480 -12.97 5.36 -14.00
CA ASN A 480 -13.63 5.98 -12.85
C ASN A 480 -14.60 5.01 -12.15
N LEU A 481 -15.38 4.26 -12.94
CA LEU A 481 -16.31 3.26 -12.42
C LEU A 481 -15.58 2.14 -11.67
N LEU A 482 -14.50 1.58 -12.24
CA LEU A 482 -13.74 0.49 -11.66
C LEU A 482 -12.85 0.92 -10.49
N ASP A 483 -12.31 2.14 -10.51
CA ASP A 483 -11.53 2.69 -9.39
C ASP A 483 -12.39 2.83 -8.13
N PHE A 484 -13.63 3.32 -8.26
CA PHE A 484 -14.54 3.43 -7.12
C PHE A 484 -15.09 2.06 -6.70
N HIS A 485 -15.79 1.37 -7.60
CA HIS A 485 -16.56 0.15 -7.27
C HIS A 485 -15.72 -1.13 -7.20
N GLY A 486 -14.63 -1.22 -7.98
CA GLY A 486 -13.77 -2.40 -8.05
C GLY A 486 -12.58 -2.37 -7.09
N ALA A 487 -12.07 -1.19 -6.75
CA ALA A 487 -10.90 -1.03 -5.91
C ALA A 487 -11.21 -0.29 -4.60
N SER A 488 -11.49 1.01 -4.64
CA SER A 488 -11.58 1.88 -3.45
C SER A 488 -12.59 1.41 -2.42
N PHE A 489 -13.83 1.18 -2.84
CA PHE A 489 -14.92 0.77 -1.95
C PHE A 489 -14.69 -0.65 -1.38
N VAL A 490 -14.25 -1.57 -2.24
CA VAL A 490 -13.93 -2.96 -1.84
C VAL A 490 -12.79 -2.98 -0.83
N ALA A 491 -11.70 -2.25 -1.11
CA ALA A 491 -10.54 -2.17 -0.22
C ALA A 491 -10.93 -1.62 1.16
N LEU A 492 -11.74 -0.55 1.20
CA LEU A 492 -12.20 0.05 2.47
C LEU A 492 -12.97 -0.96 3.34
N VAL A 493 -13.92 -1.71 2.74
CA VAL A 493 -14.71 -2.72 3.47
C VAL A 493 -13.83 -3.87 3.94
N LEU A 494 -12.98 -4.40 3.06
CA LEU A 494 -12.10 -5.53 3.39
C LEU A 494 -11.06 -5.18 4.47
N ALA A 495 -10.55 -3.95 4.47
CA ALA A 495 -9.63 -3.47 5.48
C ALA A 495 -10.24 -3.43 6.90
N ILE A 496 -11.54 -3.12 7.02
CA ILE A 496 -12.25 -3.23 8.32
C ILE A 496 -12.27 -4.69 8.78
N PHE A 497 -12.59 -5.63 7.89
CA PHE A 497 -12.59 -7.05 8.21
C PHE A 497 -11.20 -7.60 8.52
N GLU A 498 -10.15 -7.10 7.87
CA GLU A 498 -8.76 -7.40 8.21
C GLU A 498 -8.43 -6.97 9.64
N LEU A 499 -8.76 -5.73 10.01
CA LEU A 499 -8.53 -5.20 11.35
C LEU A 499 -9.32 -5.97 12.42
N LEU A 500 -10.57 -6.36 12.14
CA LEU A 500 -11.34 -7.22 13.03
C LEU A 500 -10.73 -8.62 13.14
N ALA A 501 -10.25 -9.17 12.03
CA ALA A 501 -9.58 -10.47 12.00
C ALA A 501 -8.32 -10.48 12.86
N VAL A 502 -7.48 -9.45 12.75
CA VAL A 502 -6.21 -9.40 13.48
C VAL A 502 -6.43 -8.93 14.92
N GLY A 503 -7.19 -7.86 15.13
CA GLY A 503 -7.38 -7.24 16.45
C GLY A 503 -8.25 -8.06 17.40
N TRP A 504 -9.26 -8.77 16.89
CA TRP A 504 -10.29 -9.42 17.72
C TRP A 504 -10.41 -10.93 17.52
N ILE A 505 -10.28 -11.44 16.29
CA ILE A 505 -10.34 -12.90 16.05
C ILE A 505 -9.00 -13.55 16.43
N TYR A 506 -7.90 -13.05 15.90
CA TYR A 506 -6.56 -13.50 16.25
C TYR A 506 -6.14 -12.97 17.62
N GLY A 507 -6.38 -11.68 17.85
CA GLY A 507 -6.16 -10.98 19.12
C GLY A 507 -4.88 -10.17 19.12
N VAL A 508 -4.96 -8.90 19.55
CA VAL A 508 -3.81 -7.99 19.69
C VAL A 508 -2.76 -8.58 20.63
N LYS A 509 -3.16 -9.27 21.71
CA LYS A 509 -2.23 -9.93 22.64
C LYS A 509 -1.35 -10.96 21.96
N ARG A 510 -1.92 -11.81 21.10
CA ARG A 510 -1.15 -12.81 20.34
C ARG A 510 -0.24 -12.15 19.34
N LEU A 511 -0.74 -11.15 18.61
CA LEU A 511 0.11 -10.37 17.71
C LEU A 511 1.31 -9.76 18.45
N CYS A 512 1.12 -9.20 19.64
CA CYS A 512 2.21 -8.66 20.45
C CYS A 512 3.22 -9.74 20.89
N GLN A 513 2.75 -10.96 21.17
CA GLN A 513 3.62 -12.11 21.49
C GLN A 513 4.43 -12.54 20.26
N ASP A 514 3.82 -12.58 19.09
CA ASP A 514 4.51 -12.90 17.83
C ASP A 514 5.62 -11.88 17.53
N ILE A 515 5.35 -10.61 17.79
CA ILE A 515 6.31 -9.51 17.60
C ILE A 515 7.47 -9.63 18.60
N HIS A 516 7.16 -9.96 19.85
CA HIS A 516 8.17 -10.20 20.87
C HIS A 516 9.06 -11.39 20.49
N PHE A 517 8.47 -12.47 19.96
CA PHE A 517 9.20 -13.63 19.47
C PHE A 517 10.11 -13.30 18.28
N MET A 518 9.64 -12.52 17.31
CA MET A 518 10.43 -12.16 16.11
C MET A 518 11.56 -11.17 16.41
N LEU A 519 11.24 -10.09 17.12
CA LEU A 519 12.10 -8.90 17.20
C LEU A 519 12.72 -8.71 18.59
N GLY A 520 12.21 -9.39 19.61
CA GLY A 520 12.60 -9.20 21.01
C GLY A 520 12.11 -7.90 21.63
N ILE A 521 11.27 -7.12 20.93
CA ILE A 521 10.77 -5.82 21.38
C ILE A 521 9.37 -5.93 21.98
N GLN A 522 9.06 -5.06 22.94
CA GLN A 522 7.67 -4.90 23.41
C GLN A 522 6.96 -3.86 22.55
N THR A 523 5.77 -4.19 22.06
CA THR A 523 4.93 -3.28 21.28
C THR A 523 4.42 -2.13 22.14
N SER A 524 4.51 -0.90 21.64
CA SER A 524 3.98 0.30 22.29
C SER A 524 2.45 0.25 22.43
N TRP A 525 1.94 0.87 23.50
CA TRP A 525 0.50 1.01 23.75
C TRP A 525 -0.25 1.72 22.60
N TYR A 526 0.43 2.61 21.88
CA TYR A 526 -0.12 3.31 20.73
C TYR A 526 -0.59 2.34 19.63
N TYR A 527 0.26 1.40 19.22
CA TYR A 527 -0.10 0.42 18.19
C TYR A 527 -1.21 -0.52 18.66
N ARG A 528 -1.16 -0.94 19.93
CA ARG A 528 -2.18 -1.82 20.51
C ARG A 528 -3.57 -1.16 20.53
N LEU A 529 -3.63 0.12 20.90
CA LEU A 529 -4.86 0.90 20.93
C LEU A 529 -5.41 1.17 19.51
N CYS A 530 -4.52 1.45 18.56
CA CYS A 530 -4.88 1.60 17.15
C CYS A 530 -5.50 0.33 16.58
N TRP A 531 -4.80 -0.81 16.65
CA TRP A 531 -5.30 -2.09 16.11
C TRP A 531 -6.57 -2.59 16.79
N GLY A 532 -6.66 -2.44 18.12
CA GLY A 532 -7.79 -2.95 18.88
C GLY A 532 -9.05 -2.09 18.77
N LEU A 533 -8.91 -0.76 18.74
CA LEU A 533 -10.05 0.15 18.95
C LEU A 533 -10.10 1.31 17.96
N ILE A 534 -9.07 2.17 17.92
CA ILE A 534 -9.15 3.45 17.21
C ILE A 534 -9.31 3.24 15.70
N THR A 535 -8.46 2.42 15.11
CA THR A 535 -8.43 2.24 13.66
C THR A 535 -9.71 1.57 13.13
N PRO A 536 -10.17 0.43 13.70
CA PRO A 536 -11.45 -0.16 13.29
C PRO A 536 -12.64 0.80 13.46
N ALA A 537 -12.71 1.53 14.58
CA ALA A 537 -13.81 2.44 14.86
C ALA A 537 -13.84 3.63 13.89
N LEU A 538 -12.68 4.24 13.64
CA LEU A 538 -12.54 5.35 12.70
C LEU A 538 -12.94 4.90 11.27
N MET A 539 -12.42 3.75 10.81
CA MET A 539 -12.76 3.21 9.50
C MET A 539 -14.24 2.85 9.35
N ALA A 540 -14.84 2.25 10.38
CA ALA A 540 -16.27 1.97 10.39
C ALA A 540 -17.11 3.26 10.35
N ALA A 541 -16.73 4.29 11.11
CA ALA A 541 -17.42 5.58 11.09
C ALA A 541 -17.36 6.24 9.71
N ILE A 542 -16.20 6.19 9.04
CA ILE A 542 -16.03 6.71 7.68
C ILE A 542 -16.88 5.92 6.69
N LEU A 543 -16.90 4.58 6.77
CA LEU A 543 -17.72 3.76 5.88
C LEU A 543 -19.21 4.06 6.07
N ILE A 544 -19.70 4.09 7.31
CA ILE A 544 -21.10 4.42 7.63
C ILE A 544 -21.46 5.80 7.07
N TYR A 545 -20.60 6.80 7.28
CA TYR A 545 -20.82 8.13 6.75
C TYR A 545 -20.88 8.16 5.21
N THR A 546 -19.95 7.47 4.56
CA THR A 546 -19.89 7.37 3.09
C THR A 546 -21.17 6.75 2.53
N LEU A 547 -21.75 5.77 3.23
CA LEU A 547 -23.02 5.16 2.85
C LEU A 547 -24.21 6.11 3.07
N ILE A 548 -24.21 6.92 4.14
CA ILE A 548 -25.27 7.91 4.42
C ILE A 548 -25.28 9.02 3.36
N GLN A 549 -24.11 9.51 2.97
CA GLN A 549 -23.94 10.62 2.03
C GLN A 549 -23.63 10.14 0.61
N TYR A 550 -24.03 8.91 0.29
CA TYR A 550 -23.77 8.33 -1.01
C TYR A 550 -24.54 9.10 -2.10
N GLU A 551 -23.79 9.71 -3.01
CA GLU A 551 -24.30 10.28 -4.24
C GLU A 551 -23.90 9.37 -5.41
N PRO A 552 -24.76 9.14 -6.42
CA PRO A 552 -24.40 8.37 -7.60
C PRO A 552 -23.14 8.92 -8.26
N LEU A 553 -22.17 8.04 -8.55
CA LEU A 553 -20.89 8.41 -9.16
C LEU A 553 -21.12 9.12 -10.50
N GLN A 554 -20.50 10.29 -10.69
CA GLN A 554 -20.54 11.02 -11.96
C GLN A 554 -19.13 11.21 -12.52
N TYR A 555 -19.05 11.43 -13.82
CA TYR A 555 -17.81 11.80 -14.51
C TYR A 555 -18.10 12.95 -15.47
N ASN A 556 -17.41 14.09 -15.33
CA ASN A 556 -17.62 15.29 -16.15
C ASN A 556 -19.09 15.73 -16.30
N GLY A 557 -19.89 15.63 -15.22
CA GLY A 557 -21.30 15.99 -15.22
C GLY A 557 -22.24 14.98 -15.89
N TYR A 558 -21.71 13.88 -16.42
CA TYR A 558 -22.49 12.76 -16.95
C TYR A 558 -22.85 11.76 -15.83
N THR A 559 -24.13 11.38 -15.80
CA THR A 559 -24.67 10.32 -14.96
C THR A 559 -24.72 9.00 -15.73
N TYR A 560 -24.12 7.94 -15.19
CA TYR A 560 -24.12 6.64 -15.85
C TYR A 560 -25.53 6.07 -16.07
N GLN A 561 -25.68 5.26 -17.11
CA GLN A 561 -26.92 4.50 -17.33
C GLN A 561 -27.16 3.48 -16.21
N SER A 562 -28.43 3.18 -15.90
CA SER A 562 -28.81 2.24 -14.84
C SER A 562 -28.18 0.85 -14.99
N GLY A 563 -28.03 0.35 -16.22
CA GLY A 563 -27.37 -0.94 -16.47
C GLY A 563 -25.90 -0.95 -16.04
N LEU A 564 -25.17 0.14 -16.30
CA LEU A 564 -23.77 0.29 -15.88
C LEU A 564 -23.65 0.43 -14.36
N TYR A 565 -24.57 1.16 -13.71
CA TYR A 565 -24.60 1.23 -12.24
C TYR A 565 -24.85 -0.14 -11.60
N ILE A 566 -25.80 -0.93 -12.12
CA ILE A 566 -26.06 -2.29 -11.61
C ILE A 566 -24.81 -3.15 -11.77
N PHE A 567 -24.18 -3.11 -12.94
CA PHE A 567 -22.93 -3.83 -13.19
C PHE A 567 -21.81 -3.42 -12.21
N ALA A 568 -21.67 -2.12 -11.92
CA ALA A 568 -20.69 -1.62 -10.98
C ALA A 568 -20.92 -2.15 -9.56
N TRP A 569 -22.17 -2.15 -9.10
CA TRP A 569 -22.51 -2.77 -7.81
C TRP A 569 -22.32 -4.28 -7.79
N CYS A 570 -22.53 -4.99 -8.91
CA CYS A 570 -22.19 -6.40 -9.03
C CYS A 570 -20.69 -6.64 -8.86
N ILE A 571 -19.83 -5.75 -9.38
CA ILE A 571 -18.38 -5.84 -9.16
C ILE A 571 -18.03 -5.66 -7.68
N SER A 572 -18.59 -4.63 -7.02
CA SER A 572 -18.39 -4.43 -5.58
C SER A 572 -18.87 -5.63 -4.76
N ALA A 573 -20.05 -6.17 -5.09
CA ALA A 573 -20.61 -7.35 -4.46
C ALA A 573 -19.76 -8.60 -4.69
N PHE A 574 -19.16 -8.76 -5.87
CA PHE A 574 -18.24 -9.85 -6.16
C PHE A 574 -16.93 -9.75 -5.36
N GLY A 575 -16.38 -8.54 -5.23
CA GLY A 575 -15.18 -8.28 -4.43
C GLY A 575 -15.39 -8.52 -2.93
N ILE A 576 -16.45 -7.96 -2.36
CA ILE A 576 -16.81 -8.14 -0.94
C ILE A 576 -17.33 -9.56 -0.67
N GLY A 577 -18.07 -10.14 -1.62
CA GLY A 577 -18.65 -11.48 -1.53
C GLY A 577 -17.61 -12.60 -1.40
N GLN A 578 -16.34 -12.35 -1.72
CA GLN A 578 -15.24 -13.26 -1.43
C GLN A 578 -15.17 -13.62 0.06
N LEU A 579 -15.53 -12.69 0.96
CA LEU A 579 -15.63 -12.97 2.39
C LEU A 579 -16.59 -14.12 2.69
N LEU A 580 -17.82 -14.03 2.17
CA LEU A 580 -18.86 -15.02 2.43
C LEU A 580 -18.54 -16.35 1.75
N PHE A 581 -18.10 -16.31 0.49
CA PHE A 581 -17.79 -17.51 -0.27
C PHE A 581 -16.69 -18.35 0.40
N TRP A 582 -15.58 -17.72 0.78
CA TRP A 582 -14.46 -18.42 1.41
C TRP A 582 -14.74 -18.78 2.88
N ALA A 583 -15.57 -18.01 3.58
CA ALA A 583 -16.03 -18.37 4.92
C ALA A 583 -16.85 -19.67 4.89
N ILE A 584 -17.82 -19.80 3.97
CA ILE A 584 -18.61 -21.03 3.79
C ILE A 584 -17.68 -22.19 3.43
N TYR A 585 -16.78 -22.00 2.46
CA TYR A 585 -15.81 -23.03 2.09
C TYR A 585 -14.94 -23.49 3.27
N ALA A 586 -14.47 -22.55 4.11
CA ALA A 586 -13.67 -22.85 5.28
C ALA A 586 -14.45 -23.64 6.33
N ILE A 587 -15.72 -23.30 6.58
CA ILE A 587 -16.60 -24.03 7.51
C ILE A 587 -16.85 -25.46 7.01
N LEU A 588 -17.14 -25.62 5.71
CA LEU A 588 -17.41 -26.95 5.13
C LEU A 588 -16.19 -27.88 5.19
N LYS A 589 -14.98 -27.33 5.10
CA LYS A 589 -13.72 -28.09 5.14
C LYS A 589 -13.14 -28.26 6.54
N SER A 590 -13.65 -27.53 7.54
CA SER A 590 -13.13 -27.58 8.90
C SER A 590 -13.56 -28.89 9.59
N PRO A 591 -12.67 -29.51 10.39
CA PRO A 591 -13.00 -30.70 11.16
C PRO A 591 -14.00 -30.36 12.28
N GLY A 592 -15.02 -31.18 12.44
CA GLY A 592 -16.02 -31.06 13.49
C GLY A 592 -17.27 -31.90 13.23
N ASP A 593 -17.82 -32.49 14.28
CA ASP A 593 -19.00 -33.37 14.21
C ASP A 593 -20.29 -32.56 13.99
N CYS A 594 -20.39 -31.39 14.65
CA CYS A 594 -21.51 -30.46 14.51
C CYS A 594 -21.14 -29.21 13.69
N CYS A 595 -22.14 -28.58 13.05
CA CYS A 595 -21.95 -27.34 12.28
C CYS A 595 -21.32 -26.22 13.15
N TRP A 596 -21.74 -26.10 14.40
CA TRP A 596 -21.20 -25.11 15.33
C TRP A 596 -19.72 -25.35 15.69
N ASP A 597 -19.30 -26.62 15.80
CA ASP A 597 -17.90 -26.96 16.06
C ASP A 597 -17.03 -26.68 14.85
N ARG A 598 -17.54 -26.91 13.64
CA ARG A 598 -16.85 -26.51 12.40
C ARG A 598 -16.66 -25.01 12.31
N VAL A 599 -17.67 -24.22 12.68
CA VAL A 599 -17.57 -22.76 12.74
C VAL A 599 -16.50 -22.35 13.75
N LYS A 600 -16.54 -22.87 14.98
CA LYS A 600 -15.52 -22.59 16.00
C LYS A 600 -14.11 -22.97 15.56
N SER A 601 -13.95 -24.10 14.88
CA SER A 601 -12.66 -24.54 14.33
C SER A 601 -12.16 -23.61 13.22
N ALA A 602 -13.05 -23.06 12.39
CA ALA A 602 -12.70 -22.15 11.30
C ALA A 602 -12.20 -20.77 11.79
N PHE A 603 -12.52 -20.36 13.02
CA PHE A 603 -11.99 -19.15 13.67
C PHE A 603 -10.62 -19.37 14.33
N LYS A 604 -10.18 -20.62 14.49
CA LYS A 604 -8.90 -20.93 15.14
C LYS A 604 -7.75 -20.97 14.12
N PRO A 605 -6.53 -20.59 14.53
CA PRO A 605 -5.34 -20.82 13.72
C PRO A 605 -5.18 -22.29 13.38
N LYS A 606 -4.76 -22.59 12.15
CA LYS A 606 -4.40 -23.95 11.78
C LYS A 606 -3.18 -24.45 12.54
N CYS A 607 -3.01 -25.77 12.59
CA CYS A 607 -1.88 -26.41 13.27
C CYS A 607 -0.51 -26.04 12.68
N ASP A 608 -0.47 -25.63 11.41
CA ASP A 608 0.74 -25.18 10.71
C ASP A 608 0.95 -23.65 10.81
N TRP A 609 0.06 -22.90 11.47
CA TRP A 609 0.20 -21.46 11.61
C TRP A 609 1.44 -21.08 12.44
N GLY A 610 2.21 -20.12 11.92
CA GLY A 610 3.44 -19.63 12.51
C GLY A 610 4.54 -19.44 11.46
N PRO A 611 5.81 -19.39 11.89
CA PRO A 611 6.99 -19.40 11.02
C PRO A 611 6.91 -20.49 9.95
N LEU A 612 7.28 -20.17 8.71
CA LEU A 612 7.31 -21.16 7.63
C LEU A 612 8.40 -22.24 7.85
N ASP A 613 9.51 -21.86 8.48
CA ASP A 613 10.58 -22.79 8.80
C ASP A 613 10.18 -23.74 9.94
N SER A 614 10.40 -25.03 9.72
CA SER A 614 9.89 -26.09 10.62
C SER A 614 10.54 -26.05 12.00
N ASN A 615 11.81 -25.66 12.08
CA ASN A 615 12.51 -25.53 13.36
C ASN A 615 11.96 -24.34 14.16
N ASN A 616 11.89 -23.16 13.54
CA ASN A 616 11.32 -21.96 14.16
C ASN A 616 9.85 -22.14 14.56
N LEU A 617 9.06 -22.89 13.78
CA LEU A 617 7.69 -23.22 14.11
C LEU A 617 7.57 -24.06 15.40
N GLN A 618 8.48 -25.02 15.61
CA GLN A 618 8.49 -25.83 16.83
C GLN A 618 8.84 -24.99 18.06
N ILE A 619 9.86 -24.13 17.96
CA ILE A 619 10.27 -23.22 19.02
C ILE A 619 9.11 -22.27 19.38
N TYR A 620 8.46 -21.70 18.37
CA TYR A 620 7.30 -20.83 18.55
C TYR A 620 6.13 -21.56 19.24
N LYS A 621 5.85 -22.81 18.87
CA LYS A 621 4.81 -23.63 19.52
C LYS A 621 5.13 -23.90 20.98
N TYR A 622 6.39 -24.16 21.32
CA TYR A 622 6.83 -24.31 22.70
C TYR A 622 6.61 -23.01 23.49
N HIS A 623 7.06 -21.88 22.96
CA HIS A 623 6.88 -20.56 23.56
C HIS A 623 5.41 -20.22 23.84
N ILE A 624 4.52 -20.49 22.88
CA ILE A 624 3.07 -20.28 23.07
C ILE A 624 2.48 -21.19 24.15
N ASN A 625 2.95 -22.43 24.25
CA ASN A 625 2.43 -23.36 25.24
C ASN A 625 2.80 -22.94 26.66
N GLU A 626 4.02 -22.43 26.89
CA GLU A 626 4.40 -21.82 28.18
C GLU A 626 3.47 -20.65 28.53
N LEU A 627 3.27 -19.72 27.59
CA LEU A 627 2.39 -18.56 27.81
C LEU A 627 0.92 -18.95 28.10
N LYS A 628 0.43 -20.05 27.52
CA LYS A 628 -0.90 -20.57 27.80
C LYS A 628 -1.01 -21.12 29.22
N ILE A 629 0.02 -21.80 29.72
CA ILE A 629 0.06 -22.35 31.09
C ILE A 629 -0.02 -21.19 32.09
N ASP A 630 0.77 -20.14 31.88
CA ASP A 630 0.74 -18.93 32.74
C ASP A 630 -0.62 -18.21 32.72
N ALA A 631 -1.32 -18.25 31.59
CA ALA A 631 -2.63 -17.62 31.43
C ALA A 631 -3.78 -18.41 32.10
N MET A 632 -3.64 -19.72 32.34
CA MET A 632 -4.69 -20.52 33.00
C MET A 632 -5.02 -20.05 34.43
N PHE A 633 -4.10 -19.32 35.07
CA PHE A 633 -4.26 -18.85 36.44
C PHE A 633 -4.88 -17.44 36.56
N ARG A 634 -5.30 -16.79 35.46
CA ARG A 634 -5.84 -15.40 35.48
C ARG A 634 -7.37 -15.34 35.49
N ARG A 635 -7.92 -14.23 36.02
CA ARG A 635 -9.36 -13.97 36.19
C ARG A 635 -10.13 -13.99 34.86
N ASN A 636 -11.38 -14.44 34.90
CA ASN A 636 -12.30 -14.46 33.75
C ASN A 636 -13.42 -13.42 33.94
N GLY A 637 -13.32 -12.28 33.26
CA GLY A 637 -14.41 -11.29 33.16
C GLY A 637 -14.47 -10.68 31.76
N PHE A 638 -15.64 -10.22 31.30
CA PHE A 638 -15.80 -9.66 29.95
C PHE A 638 -14.92 -8.42 29.72
N TRP A 639 -15.00 -7.43 30.61
CA TRP A 639 -14.14 -6.24 30.58
C TRP A 639 -12.66 -6.56 30.76
N TYR A 640 -12.36 -7.58 31.59
CA TYR A 640 -11.01 -8.08 31.74
C TYR A 640 -10.48 -8.68 30.43
N ARG A 641 -11.28 -9.42 29.66
CA ARG A 641 -10.85 -9.96 28.35
C ARG A 641 -10.55 -8.88 27.32
N ILE A 642 -11.33 -7.79 27.31
CA ILE A 642 -11.05 -6.64 26.44
C ILE A 642 -9.73 -5.98 26.85
N TYR A 643 -9.56 -5.72 28.15
CA TYR A 643 -8.35 -5.13 28.70
C TYR A 643 -7.11 -6.03 28.45
N ASP A 644 -7.22 -7.33 28.73
CA ASP A 644 -6.16 -8.33 28.55
C ASP A 644 -5.81 -8.50 27.06
N ASN A 645 -6.78 -8.43 26.14
CA ASN A 645 -6.48 -8.47 24.70
C ASN A 645 -5.67 -7.25 24.23
N ILE A 646 -5.99 -6.05 24.70
CA ILE A 646 -5.34 -4.81 24.25
C ILE A 646 -4.03 -4.56 25.01
N PHE A 647 -4.00 -4.75 26.32
CA PHE A 647 -2.88 -4.36 27.17
C PHE A 647 -2.02 -5.52 27.67
N GLY A 648 -2.51 -6.76 27.61
CA GLY A 648 -1.74 -7.98 27.90
C GLY A 648 -1.93 -8.54 29.29
#